data_AF-A0A2W6WJU0-F1
#
_entry.id   AF-A0A2W6WJU0-F1
#
_cell.length_a   1.000
_cell.length_b   1.000
_cell.length_c   1.000
_cell.angle_alpha   90.00
_cell.angle_beta   90.00
_cell.angle_gamma   90.00
#
_symmetry.space_group_name_H-M   'P 1'
#
loop_
_entity.id
_entity.type
_entity.pdbx_description
1 polymer ?
#
loop_
_entity_poly.entity_id
_entity_poly.type
_entity_poly.pdbx_seq_one_letter_code
_entity_poly.pdbx_strand_id
1 'polypeptide(L)'
;MSDPALLSILHLSDFHFTKRKIRDQRVVVDALVKDLETLCIGHRRPDIVLFTGDLVNAGGDDRHEEAYDFLLSRVAQATGCSDERIFIVPGNHDLSRKVVEENADTHREWHSLASEMDGLNRLYGAGGFRDVAAQKFEAYHDLERYLADSTERHRNEFVTVHHIAALNVDIVIINTSMLSTGGLTSFEKDEGLLAVPEHAVLDALDALTEGSFRIFATHHPFGMLSENASRTLSQLIEANANMHLFGHMHDPQARNVVGFKGQLFSDQAGAVFTQRKGAYIGFSLISVEPNKGYYETHLHTYFDDRKAFDDALDVVPQGRFHSSHEAAQFWRKIATPVDDKVLRGHLSGACLDDLNAEMDAGADREIHERFVPPPMKRTFVQPVTGDDSKGIVETPVSFEELVSGDDNVILYAAAEYGRTTVLKQMAYRHMADAESMRLPRLPIIVDFGDVKQNAGSLLKVVRSRMPELPQGVDAESVLKLGHACVMFDDVVFTDDRRMAILREFVANYPKLRYILSSAKNSASQYGSHVNPEMPIHFDFVELCVLRVREMRQLVVKFNGCTDVDSVLDRLQSEFREINLPFTAANGSILMSIYETQSGFRPINRSVLIEQFIDAMLKKAAVEQSRRETFDYANKTALLAHVAAWMAKENDYIPSAEAVREVMKGYIDKMGLIAPIDSLMNEFLTARILVRRADDRLSFRYRAVLEYFIALQMGSDPTFKAWVMEDERYLTFVNEIQYYAGRLRNDAGLVDEIGQRFTAILSGIAQDKGPFDIVQIANLKLPANDSDVAADMLSRQLAAPMSQEERDDELEAELPVDVENRQEVFRPKVVDPGQKLIVALFLYSGVVKNMELIDDASKRRHLAELWRGWSTFLYLSLTIVPEIAKHRKFRINGVLYELNAPVSMSDGELTRIISLEMPVGITRMISGTLGTEKLEKQLVEPELDAASQPLIFELLRTALIADLRLSATPHALATALDVLRNSPYLREALIMKIADLRRMDRIAEPHLKTIASPLAGALADLKGGSKKVRDDEKRRQMTKLRNEGLMLRIKRLRDKD
;
A
#
# COMPACT_ATOMS: atom_id res chain seq x y z
N MET A 1 11.83 -38.84 13.46
CA MET A 1 11.75 -38.48 14.88
C MET A 1 11.62 -36.97 14.89
N SER A 2 10.45 -36.46 15.29
CA SER A 2 10.21 -35.02 15.44
C SER A 2 11.12 -34.51 16.56
N ASP A 3 12.09 -33.67 16.20
CA ASP A 3 12.91 -32.97 17.19
C ASP A 3 12.04 -31.94 17.94
N PRO A 4 12.35 -31.65 19.22
CA PRO A 4 11.40 -30.98 20.08
C PRO A 4 11.27 -29.48 19.77
N ALA A 5 10.03 -29.00 19.68
CA ALA A 5 9.70 -27.58 19.68
C ALA A 5 10.01 -27.01 21.09
N LEU A 6 10.91 -26.03 21.16
CA LEU A 6 11.23 -25.31 22.40
C LEU A 6 10.21 -24.20 22.59
N LEU A 7 9.74 -24.03 23.82
CA LEU A 7 8.84 -22.95 24.22
C LEU A 7 9.56 -22.03 25.21
N SER A 8 9.43 -20.72 25.04
CA SER A 8 10.01 -19.73 25.96
C SER A 8 8.95 -18.77 26.48
N ILE A 9 8.95 -18.53 27.79
CA ILE A 9 8.01 -17.66 28.50
C ILE A 9 8.80 -16.55 29.21
N LEU A 10 8.49 -15.29 28.93
CA LEU A 10 8.92 -14.18 29.77
C LEU A 10 7.90 -14.00 30.89
N HIS A 11 8.34 -14.23 32.13
CA HIS A 11 7.51 -14.15 33.32
C HIS A 11 7.84 -12.88 34.11
N LEU A 12 6.90 -11.95 34.09
CA LEU A 12 6.94 -10.67 34.80
C LEU A 12 5.88 -10.66 35.90
N SER A 13 6.09 -9.89 36.95
CA SER A 13 5.07 -9.68 37.98
C SER A 13 5.21 -8.32 38.63
N ASP A 14 4.14 -7.82 39.25
CA ASP A 14 4.13 -6.71 40.22
C ASP A 14 4.90 -5.46 39.75
N PHE A 15 4.19 -4.53 39.12
CA PHE A 15 4.76 -3.26 38.63
C PHE A 15 4.24 -2.02 39.35
N HIS A 16 3.02 -2.08 39.88
CA HIS A 16 2.40 -1.02 40.67
C HIS A 16 2.46 0.33 39.95
N PHE A 17 2.02 0.39 38.68
CA PHE A 17 2.05 1.62 37.90
C PHE A 17 1.34 2.76 38.63
N THR A 18 2.01 3.92 38.72
CA THR A 18 1.39 5.15 39.20
C THR A 18 2.16 6.39 38.74
N LYS A 19 1.43 7.43 38.33
CA LYS A 19 2.03 8.71 37.91
C LYS A 19 2.94 9.33 38.99
N ARG A 20 2.69 9.00 40.26
CA ARG A 20 3.47 9.51 41.40
C ARG A 20 4.93 9.04 41.39
N LYS A 21 5.21 7.85 40.86
CA LYS A 21 6.55 7.23 40.83
C LYS A 21 7.14 7.12 39.42
N ILE A 22 6.53 7.79 38.44
CA ILE A 22 6.85 7.66 37.00
C ILE A 22 8.34 7.85 36.68
N ARG A 23 9.04 8.74 37.40
CA ARG A 23 10.47 9.00 37.18
C ARG A 23 11.34 7.81 37.56
N ASP A 24 11.02 7.15 38.67
CA ASP A 24 11.75 5.97 39.13
C ASP A 24 11.35 4.74 38.32
N GLN A 25 10.06 4.59 38.01
CA GLN A 25 9.54 3.53 37.13
C GLN A 25 10.21 3.58 35.77
N ARG A 26 10.36 4.77 35.17
CA ARG A 26 10.99 4.91 33.85
C ARG A 26 12.43 4.41 33.82
N VAL A 27 13.21 4.67 34.87
CA VAL A 27 14.61 4.21 34.94
C VAL A 27 14.69 2.68 34.91
N VAL A 28 13.78 2.01 35.62
CA VAL A 28 13.74 0.54 35.67
C VAL A 28 13.19 -0.03 34.36
N VAL A 29 12.15 0.55 33.79
CA VAL A 29 11.59 0.09 32.50
C VAL A 29 12.58 0.26 31.36
N ASP A 30 13.29 1.40 31.28
CA ASP A 30 14.31 1.61 30.25
C ASP A 30 15.46 0.60 30.37
N ALA A 31 15.83 0.24 31.61
CA ALA A 31 16.83 -0.79 31.86
C ALA A 31 16.33 -2.20 31.50
N LEU A 32 15.07 -2.51 31.81
CA LEU A 32 14.42 -3.78 31.46
C LEU A 32 14.37 -3.96 29.94
N VAL A 33 13.86 -2.96 29.21
CA VAL A 33 13.76 -2.99 27.75
C VAL A 33 15.12 -3.26 27.11
N LYS A 34 16.17 -2.55 27.55
CA LYS A 34 17.53 -2.72 27.03
C LYS A 34 18.07 -4.12 27.29
N ASP A 35 17.79 -4.68 28.47
CA ASP A 35 18.23 -6.02 28.80
C ASP A 35 17.50 -7.08 27.96
N LEU A 36 16.17 -6.97 27.84
CA LEU A 36 15.34 -7.84 27.01
C LEU A 36 15.76 -7.84 25.54
N GLU A 37 16.12 -6.68 24.97
CA GLU A 37 16.64 -6.58 23.60
C GLU A 37 17.89 -7.43 23.36
N THR A 38 18.72 -7.60 24.39
CA THR A 38 19.94 -8.43 24.33
C THR A 38 19.71 -9.87 24.72
N LEU A 39 18.82 -10.11 25.69
CA LEU A 39 18.55 -11.42 26.26
C LEU A 39 17.65 -12.29 25.36
N CYS A 40 16.65 -11.67 24.72
CA CYS A 40 15.57 -12.35 24.00
C CYS A 40 15.94 -12.65 22.54
N ILE A 41 17.02 -13.40 22.34
CA ILE A 41 17.52 -13.79 21.02
C ILE A 41 17.41 -15.31 20.77
N GLY A 42 17.17 -15.67 19.51
CA GLY A 42 17.07 -17.07 19.07
C GLY A 42 16.04 -17.88 19.88
N HIS A 43 16.48 -18.97 20.51
CA HIS A 43 15.57 -19.80 21.31
C HIS A 43 15.01 -19.07 22.54
N ARG A 44 15.67 -18.03 23.05
CA ARG A 44 15.27 -17.23 24.23
C ARG A 44 14.26 -16.13 23.91
N ARG A 45 13.94 -15.91 22.64
CA ARG A 45 12.84 -15.02 22.28
C ARG A 45 11.53 -15.62 22.83
N PRO A 46 10.80 -14.90 23.70
CA PRO A 46 9.63 -15.45 24.34
C PRO A 46 8.49 -15.64 23.35
N ASP A 47 7.92 -16.85 23.34
CA ASP A 47 6.70 -17.18 22.62
C ASP A 47 5.46 -16.67 23.37
N ILE A 48 5.57 -16.47 24.69
CA ILE A 48 4.52 -15.99 25.60
C ILE A 48 5.14 -14.96 26.57
N VAL A 49 4.46 -13.83 26.77
CA VAL A 49 4.73 -12.93 27.92
C VAL A 49 3.60 -13.12 28.93
N LEU A 50 3.94 -13.53 30.15
CA LEU A 50 2.97 -13.71 31.23
C LEU A 50 3.27 -12.70 32.34
N PHE A 51 2.28 -11.86 32.68
CA PHE A 51 2.37 -10.87 33.74
C PHE A 51 1.47 -11.25 34.92
N THR A 52 2.02 -11.63 36.07
CA THR A 52 1.27 -12.25 37.18
C THR A 52 0.84 -11.29 38.30
N GLY A 53 0.17 -10.20 37.93
CA GLY A 53 -0.57 -9.32 38.87
C GLY A 53 0.10 -8.03 39.27
N ASP A 54 -0.70 -7.16 39.90
CA ASP A 54 -0.39 -5.79 40.34
C ASP A 54 0.26 -4.94 39.25
N LEU A 55 -0.43 -4.85 38.10
CA LEU A 55 0.02 -4.02 36.99
C LEU A 55 -0.08 -2.53 37.36
N VAL A 56 -1.19 -2.14 37.99
CA VAL A 56 -1.40 -0.79 38.53
C VAL A 56 -1.31 -0.77 40.06
N ASN A 57 -1.02 0.39 40.64
CA ASN A 57 -0.93 0.55 42.09
C ASN A 57 -2.32 0.66 42.77
N ALA A 58 -3.35 1.13 42.05
CA ALA A 58 -4.73 1.17 42.51
C ALA A 58 -5.71 1.18 41.33
N GLY A 59 -6.39 0.05 41.08
CA GLY A 59 -7.38 -0.09 40.03
C GLY A 59 -8.51 0.92 40.14
N GLY A 60 -8.87 1.53 39.01
CA GLY A 60 -9.85 2.61 38.91
C GLY A 60 -9.27 4.02 39.12
N ASP A 61 -8.19 4.18 39.90
CA ASP A 61 -7.48 5.45 40.06
C ASP A 61 -6.30 5.57 39.08
N ASP A 62 -5.43 4.56 39.07
CA ASP A 62 -4.35 4.38 38.11
C ASP A 62 -4.89 3.57 36.91
N ARG A 63 -4.59 4.01 35.69
CA ARG A 63 -5.18 3.47 34.46
C ARG A 63 -4.38 2.30 33.89
N HIS A 64 -5.04 1.16 33.68
CA HIS A 64 -4.43 -0.03 33.05
C HIS A 64 -3.91 0.23 31.63
N GLU A 65 -4.62 1.03 30.82
CA GLU A 65 -4.17 1.47 29.49
C GLU A 65 -2.83 2.21 29.53
N GLU A 66 -2.61 3.08 30.53
CA GLU A 66 -1.36 3.79 30.66
C GLU A 66 -0.22 2.87 31.15
N ALA A 67 -0.53 1.91 32.01
CA ALA A 67 0.42 0.90 32.45
C ALA A 67 0.84 -0.03 31.29
N TYR A 68 -0.12 -0.37 30.41
CA TYR A 68 0.14 -1.10 29.18
C TYR A 68 1.11 -0.34 28.29
N ASP A 69 0.82 0.92 27.96
CA ASP A 69 1.69 1.76 27.13
C ASP A 69 3.07 1.98 27.76
N PHE A 70 3.13 2.09 29.09
CA PHE A 70 4.36 2.39 29.79
C PHE A 70 5.29 1.17 29.90
N LEU A 71 4.75 -0.03 30.08
CA LEU A 71 5.51 -1.26 30.34
C LEU A 71 5.27 -2.32 29.26
N LEU A 72 4.05 -2.85 29.16
CA LEU A 72 3.78 -4.08 28.43
C LEU A 72 4.00 -3.92 26.92
N SER A 73 3.59 -2.80 26.32
CA SER A 73 3.82 -2.53 24.89
C SER A 73 5.31 -2.42 24.56
N ARG A 74 6.10 -1.84 25.48
CA ARG A 74 7.56 -1.72 25.32
C ARG A 74 8.28 -3.06 25.49
N VAL A 75 7.80 -3.90 26.42
CA VAL A 75 8.27 -5.28 26.57
C VAL A 75 7.94 -6.10 25.31
N ALA A 76 6.72 -5.96 24.78
CA ALA A 76 6.29 -6.59 23.53
C ALA A 76 7.22 -6.21 22.37
N GLN A 77 7.49 -4.93 22.20
CA GLN A 77 8.42 -4.42 21.18
C GLN A 77 9.85 -4.94 21.37
N ALA A 78 10.39 -4.89 22.59
CA ALA A 78 11.76 -5.33 22.89
C ALA A 78 11.97 -6.82 22.60
N THR A 79 10.96 -7.64 22.92
CA THR A 79 10.98 -9.10 22.73
C THR A 79 10.52 -9.52 21.33
N GLY A 80 9.85 -8.63 20.60
CA GLY A 80 9.13 -8.93 19.37
C GLY A 80 7.97 -9.92 19.58
N CYS A 81 7.40 -9.98 20.79
CA CYS A 81 6.21 -10.79 21.08
C CYS A 81 4.97 -9.97 20.70
N SER A 82 4.02 -10.56 19.98
CA SER A 82 2.77 -9.88 19.61
C SER A 82 1.86 -9.69 20.83
N ASP A 83 1.03 -8.65 20.84
CA ASP A 83 0.06 -8.38 21.91
C ASP A 83 -0.86 -9.60 22.20
N GLU A 84 -1.23 -10.37 21.15
CA GLU A 84 -2.01 -11.63 21.25
C GLU A 84 -1.32 -12.78 22.01
N ARG A 85 -0.07 -12.58 22.42
CA ARG A 85 0.75 -13.54 23.19
C ARG A 85 1.09 -13.01 24.59
N ILE A 86 0.47 -11.91 24.99
CA ILE A 86 0.60 -11.32 26.32
C ILE A 86 -0.62 -11.71 27.15
N PHE A 87 -0.37 -12.38 28.27
CA PHE A 87 -1.41 -12.81 29.20
C PHE A 87 -1.16 -12.14 30.55
N ILE A 88 -2.22 -11.57 31.12
CA ILE A 88 -2.15 -10.83 32.39
C ILE A 88 -3.00 -11.55 33.44
N VAL A 89 -2.51 -11.68 34.66
CA VAL A 89 -3.28 -12.18 35.81
C VAL A 89 -3.65 -11.00 36.69
N PRO A 90 -4.87 -10.87 37.22
CA PRO A 90 -5.23 -9.72 38.05
C PRO A 90 -4.68 -9.88 39.47
N GLY A 91 -3.97 -8.86 39.95
CA GLY A 91 -3.55 -8.76 41.34
C GLY A 91 -4.58 -8.09 42.25
N ASN A 92 -4.27 -7.98 43.54
CA ASN A 92 -5.17 -7.30 44.49
C ASN A 92 -5.09 -5.77 44.40
N HIS A 93 -4.10 -5.19 43.73
CA HIS A 93 -4.07 -3.77 43.43
C HIS A 93 -4.78 -3.43 42.11
N ASP A 94 -5.07 -4.41 41.25
CA ASP A 94 -5.76 -4.21 39.96
C ASP A 94 -7.29 -4.03 40.10
N LEU A 95 -7.85 -4.34 41.28
CA LEU A 95 -9.28 -4.16 41.57
C LEU A 95 -9.64 -2.70 41.89
N SER A 96 -10.90 -2.34 41.66
CA SER A 96 -11.48 -1.08 42.12
C SER A 96 -11.82 -1.13 43.61
N ARG A 97 -11.02 -0.45 44.43
CA ARG A 97 -11.27 -0.30 45.87
C ARG A 97 -12.61 0.36 46.17
N LYS A 98 -13.04 1.29 45.30
CA LYS A 98 -14.34 1.95 45.40
C LYS A 98 -15.49 0.94 45.33
N VAL A 99 -15.43 0.01 44.37
CA VAL A 99 -16.46 -1.04 44.23
C VAL A 99 -16.44 -1.98 45.44
N VAL A 100 -15.27 -2.28 46.00
CA VAL A 100 -15.16 -3.06 47.25
C VAL A 100 -15.83 -2.34 48.42
N GLU A 101 -15.62 -1.03 48.59
CA GLU A 101 -16.27 -0.24 49.64
C GLU A 101 -17.79 -0.16 49.45
N GLU A 102 -18.28 0.02 48.22
CA GLU A 102 -19.71 0.02 47.88
C GLU A 102 -20.38 -1.34 48.14
N ASN A 103 -19.61 -2.43 48.07
CA ASN A 103 -20.08 -3.81 48.30
C ASN A 103 -19.48 -4.43 49.57
N ALA A 104 -19.26 -3.61 50.61
CA ALA A 104 -18.47 -4.04 51.76
C ALA A 104 -19.06 -5.24 52.53
N ASP A 105 -20.40 -5.28 52.69
CA ASP A 105 -21.07 -6.38 53.37
C ASP A 105 -20.98 -7.69 52.58
N THR A 106 -21.10 -7.62 51.25
CA THR A 106 -20.89 -8.75 50.34
C THR A 106 -19.48 -9.32 50.46
N HIS A 107 -18.45 -8.46 50.53
CA HIS A 107 -17.06 -8.91 50.72
C HIS A 107 -16.85 -9.57 52.09
N ARG A 108 -17.46 -9.07 53.16
CA ARG A 108 -17.41 -9.72 54.49
C ARG A 108 -18.08 -11.08 54.47
N GLU A 109 -19.19 -11.22 53.75
CA GLU A 109 -19.85 -12.50 53.55
C GLU A 109 -18.92 -13.48 52.81
N TRP A 110 -18.28 -13.04 51.72
CA TRP A 110 -17.34 -13.89 50.99
C TRP A 110 -16.14 -14.33 51.84
N HIS A 111 -15.56 -13.43 52.65
CA HIS A 111 -14.49 -13.78 53.60
C HIS A 111 -14.96 -14.81 54.62
N SER A 112 -16.19 -14.69 55.14
CA SER A 112 -16.75 -15.66 56.07
C SER A 112 -16.93 -17.06 55.45
N LEU A 113 -17.16 -17.13 54.13
CA LEU A 113 -17.29 -18.36 53.37
C LEU A 113 -15.95 -18.90 52.84
N ALA A 114 -14.85 -18.15 52.93
CA ALA A 114 -13.57 -18.53 52.33
C ALA A 114 -13.06 -19.89 52.84
N SER A 115 -13.41 -20.28 54.08
CA SER A 115 -13.06 -21.58 54.67
C SER A 115 -14.13 -22.67 54.46
N GLU A 116 -15.32 -22.34 53.96
CA GLU A 116 -16.45 -23.25 53.70
C GLU A 116 -16.63 -23.50 52.19
N MET A 117 -15.83 -24.41 51.62
CA MET A 117 -15.81 -24.67 50.16
C MET A 117 -17.20 -24.99 49.58
N ASP A 118 -18.03 -25.78 50.28
CA ASP A 118 -19.39 -26.09 49.83
C ASP A 118 -20.28 -24.83 49.74
N GLY A 119 -20.12 -23.91 50.69
CA GLY A 119 -20.79 -22.62 50.68
C GLY A 119 -20.34 -21.75 49.51
N LEU A 120 -19.03 -21.70 49.28
CA LEU A 120 -18.43 -20.96 48.17
C LEU A 120 -18.87 -21.51 46.80
N ASN A 121 -18.91 -22.83 46.63
CA ASN A 121 -19.40 -23.51 45.43
C ASN A 121 -20.89 -23.25 45.19
N ARG A 122 -21.73 -23.27 46.24
CA ARG A 122 -23.16 -22.92 46.13
C ARG A 122 -23.34 -21.46 45.70
N LEU A 123 -22.55 -20.54 46.25
CA LEU A 123 -22.60 -19.13 45.90
C LEU A 123 -22.16 -18.89 44.44
N TYR A 124 -21.10 -19.58 43.99
CA TYR A 124 -20.65 -19.58 42.61
C TYR A 124 -21.74 -20.08 41.64
N GLY A 125 -22.31 -21.26 41.92
CA GLY A 125 -23.38 -21.84 41.08
C GLY A 125 -24.65 -20.99 41.04
N ALA A 126 -24.89 -20.16 42.06
CA ALA A 126 -25.99 -19.19 42.10
C ALA A 126 -25.66 -17.87 41.37
N GLY A 127 -24.45 -17.69 40.84
CA GLY A 127 -24.01 -16.46 40.17
C GLY A 127 -23.68 -15.31 41.13
N GLY A 128 -23.47 -15.58 42.42
CA GLY A 128 -23.33 -14.55 43.47
C GLY A 128 -22.09 -13.66 43.38
N PHE A 129 -21.16 -13.97 42.47
CA PHE A 129 -19.97 -13.16 42.23
C PHE A 129 -20.09 -12.26 40.99
N ARG A 130 -21.01 -12.55 40.07
CA ARG A 130 -20.99 -12.04 38.68
C ARG A 130 -21.01 -10.51 38.60
N ASP A 131 -21.99 -9.89 39.23
CA ASP A 131 -22.22 -8.44 39.09
C ASP A 131 -21.08 -7.63 39.74
N VAL A 132 -20.60 -8.09 40.90
CA VAL A 132 -19.49 -7.46 41.61
C VAL A 132 -18.17 -7.71 40.86
N ALA A 133 -17.92 -8.91 40.34
CA ALA A 133 -16.73 -9.24 39.55
C ALA A 133 -16.57 -8.29 38.36
N ALA A 134 -17.64 -8.15 37.57
CA ALA A 134 -17.66 -7.32 36.37
C ALA A 134 -17.32 -5.85 36.66
N GLN A 135 -17.86 -5.30 37.75
CA GLN A 135 -17.57 -3.92 38.16
C GLN A 135 -16.20 -3.77 38.81
N LYS A 136 -15.81 -4.73 39.67
CA LYS A 136 -14.59 -4.70 40.46
C LYS A 136 -13.34 -4.73 39.60
N PHE A 137 -13.37 -5.45 38.48
CA PHE A 137 -12.25 -5.63 37.56
C PHE A 137 -12.51 -5.02 36.17
N GLU A 138 -13.49 -4.13 36.01
CA GLU A 138 -13.88 -3.55 34.71
C GLU A 138 -12.68 -3.04 33.90
N ALA A 139 -11.85 -2.17 34.50
CA ALA A 139 -10.67 -1.59 33.85
C ALA A 139 -9.59 -2.64 33.49
N TYR A 140 -9.46 -3.69 34.30
CA TYR A 140 -8.56 -4.81 34.01
C TYR A 140 -9.11 -5.65 32.83
N HIS A 141 -10.41 -5.96 32.83
CA HIS A 141 -11.06 -6.73 31.77
C HIS A 141 -11.07 -5.99 30.44
N ASP A 142 -11.12 -4.66 30.44
CA ASP A 142 -10.94 -3.86 29.22
C ASP A 142 -9.57 -4.09 28.59
N LEU A 143 -8.49 -4.08 29.38
CA LEU A 143 -7.16 -4.39 28.89
C LEU A 143 -7.02 -5.86 28.49
N GLU A 144 -7.56 -6.79 29.28
CA GLU A 144 -7.55 -8.23 28.99
C GLU A 144 -8.19 -8.54 27.63
N ARG A 145 -9.36 -7.92 27.34
CA ARG A 145 -10.05 -8.06 26.04
C ARG A 145 -9.26 -7.47 24.88
N TYR A 146 -8.55 -6.36 25.11
CA TYR A 146 -7.66 -5.79 24.10
C TYR A 146 -6.51 -6.74 23.74
N LEU A 147 -5.96 -7.48 24.71
CA LEU A 147 -4.81 -8.35 24.50
C LEU A 147 -5.15 -9.69 23.83
N ALA A 148 -6.28 -10.34 24.13
CA ALA A 148 -6.42 -11.77 23.81
C ALA A 148 -7.85 -12.28 23.44
N ASP A 149 -8.57 -11.60 22.56
CA ASP A 149 -9.96 -12.00 22.18
C ASP A 149 -10.02 -13.31 21.35
N SER A 150 -8.98 -13.61 20.55
CA SER A 150 -9.03 -14.74 19.58
C SER A 150 -8.67 -16.12 20.14
N THR A 151 -8.13 -16.19 21.37
CA THR A 151 -7.61 -17.44 21.96
C THR A 151 -8.44 -18.00 23.10
N GLU A 152 -9.41 -17.24 23.60
CA GLU A 152 -10.27 -17.63 24.73
C GLU A 152 -11.11 -18.87 24.39
N ARG A 153 -11.13 -19.84 25.30
CA ARG A 153 -11.93 -21.08 25.22
C ARG A 153 -13.00 -21.15 26.29
N HIS A 154 -12.73 -20.54 27.45
CA HIS A 154 -13.62 -20.56 28.60
C HIS A 154 -13.37 -19.33 29.46
N ARG A 155 -14.46 -18.81 30.05
CA ARG A 155 -14.40 -17.73 31.03
C ARG A 155 -15.51 -17.90 32.05
N ASN A 156 -15.14 -17.81 33.32
CA ASN A 156 -16.04 -17.54 34.42
C ASN A 156 -15.46 -16.44 35.33
N GLU A 157 -16.10 -16.14 36.45
CA GLU A 157 -15.71 -15.06 37.35
C GLU A 157 -14.32 -15.26 38.00
N PHE A 158 -13.79 -16.49 38.00
CA PHE A 158 -12.52 -16.84 38.64
C PHE A 158 -11.44 -17.33 37.67
N VAL A 159 -11.81 -17.88 36.53
CA VAL A 159 -10.90 -18.60 35.64
C VAL A 159 -11.18 -18.25 34.18
N THR A 160 -10.10 -17.88 33.48
CA THR A 160 -10.07 -17.74 32.03
C THR A 160 -9.12 -18.79 31.45
N VAL A 161 -9.54 -19.47 30.38
CA VAL A 161 -8.70 -20.44 29.66
C VAL A 161 -8.46 -19.93 28.24
N HIS A 162 -7.20 -19.84 27.86
CA HIS A 162 -6.77 -19.54 26.50
C HIS A 162 -6.07 -20.74 25.88
N HIS A 163 -6.33 -21.01 24.60
CA HIS A 163 -5.61 -22.04 23.84
C HIS A 163 -4.86 -21.42 22.67
N ILE A 164 -3.55 -21.65 22.65
CA ILE A 164 -2.66 -21.23 21.56
C ILE A 164 -2.42 -22.42 20.64
N ALA A 165 -3.19 -22.50 19.56
CA ALA A 165 -3.12 -23.62 18.59
C ALA A 165 -1.71 -23.79 17.99
N ALA A 166 -1.03 -22.68 17.68
CA ALA A 166 0.32 -22.66 17.11
C ALA A 166 1.39 -23.34 17.98
N LEU A 167 1.21 -23.30 19.31
CA LEU A 167 2.15 -23.83 20.30
C LEU A 167 1.63 -25.11 20.96
N ASN A 168 0.36 -25.46 20.74
CA ASN A 168 -0.38 -26.46 21.50
C ASN A 168 -0.26 -26.23 23.03
N VAL A 169 -0.50 -24.99 23.46
CA VAL A 169 -0.41 -24.55 24.85
C VAL A 169 -1.78 -24.08 25.35
N ASP A 170 -2.18 -24.53 26.53
CA ASP A 170 -3.29 -23.94 27.28
C ASP A 170 -2.74 -23.06 28.40
N ILE A 171 -3.28 -21.84 28.51
CA ILE A 171 -2.98 -20.90 29.59
C ILE A 171 -4.24 -20.74 30.43
N VAL A 172 -4.13 -21.06 31.71
CA VAL A 172 -5.23 -21.03 32.69
C VAL A 172 -4.94 -19.94 33.70
N ILE A 173 -5.66 -18.82 33.58
CA ILE A 173 -5.53 -17.66 34.45
C ILE A 173 -6.55 -17.80 35.57
N ILE A 174 -6.09 -17.87 36.81
CA ILE A 174 -6.94 -18.03 38.00
C ILE A 174 -6.85 -16.74 38.85
N ASN A 175 -7.96 -16.00 38.88
CA ASN A 175 -8.12 -14.78 39.65
C ASN A 175 -8.27 -15.10 41.14
N THR A 176 -7.15 -15.17 41.85
CA THR A 176 -7.12 -15.32 43.32
C THR A 176 -7.48 -14.02 44.06
N SER A 177 -7.61 -12.90 43.34
CA SER A 177 -7.90 -11.56 43.86
C SER A 177 -9.40 -11.27 43.96
N MET A 178 -10.26 -12.19 43.54
CA MET A 178 -11.73 -12.05 43.59
C MET A 178 -12.26 -11.71 44.98
N LEU A 179 -11.76 -12.37 46.01
CA LEU A 179 -12.16 -12.12 47.40
C LEU A 179 -11.34 -11.01 48.08
N SER A 180 -10.26 -10.55 47.45
CA SER A 180 -9.40 -9.52 48.04
C SER A 180 -10.12 -8.19 48.22
N THR A 181 -9.71 -7.44 49.24
CA THR A 181 -10.18 -6.07 49.51
C THR A 181 -9.19 -4.99 49.08
N GLY A 182 -8.12 -5.37 48.38
CA GLY A 182 -7.11 -4.47 47.82
C GLY A 182 -6.33 -3.67 48.86
N GLY A 183 -6.23 -4.18 50.09
CA GLY A 183 -5.51 -3.52 51.19
C GLY A 183 -6.25 -2.36 51.84
N LEU A 184 -7.58 -2.30 51.73
CA LEU A 184 -8.40 -1.32 52.43
C LEU A 184 -8.30 -1.47 53.95
N THR A 185 -8.05 -0.37 54.65
CA THR A 185 -7.88 -0.36 56.12
C THR A 185 -9.15 -0.68 56.90
N SER A 186 -10.31 -0.65 56.24
CA SER A 186 -11.62 -1.01 56.79
C SER A 186 -11.88 -2.53 56.84
N PHE A 187 -10.96 -3.33 56.30
CA PHE A 187 -11.01 -4.79 56.28
C PHE A 187 -9.80 -5.42 56.98
N GLU A 188 -9.94 -6.70 57.31
CA GLU A 188 -8.80 -7.52 57.69
C GLU A 188 -7.87 -7.71 56.48
N LYS A 189 -6.59 -8.04 56.75
CA LYS A 189 -5.64 -8.33 55.67
C LYS A 189 -6.08 -9.60 54.94
N ASP A 190 -5.84 -9.63 53.63
CA ASP A 190 -6.25 -10.73 52.75
C ASP A 190 -5.65 -12.11 53.13
N GLU A 191 -4.54 -12.13 53.89
CA GLU A 191 -3.82 -13.35 54.26
C GLU A 191 -4.71 -14.37 54.97
N GLY A 192 -4.91 -15.53 54.33
CA GLY A 192 -5.74 -16.63 54.83
C GLY A 192 -7.25 -16.47 54.59
N LEU A 193 -7.68 -15.38 53.94
CA LEU A 193 -9.09 -15.06 53.68
C LEU A 193 -9.47 -15.14 52.20
N LEU A 194 -8.51 -15.43 51.31
CA LEU A 194 -8.80 -15.62 49.89
C LEU A 194 -9.27 -17.06 49.61
N ALA A 195 -10.09 -17.23 48.59
CA ALA A 195 -10.52 -18.54 48.12
C ALA A 195 -10.94 -18.50 46.66
N VAL A 196 -10.85 -19.65 45.99
CA VAL A 196 -11.39 -19.88 44.65
C VAL A 196 -12.35 -21.07 44.77
N PRO A 197 -13.61 -20.96 44.30
CA PRO A 197 -14.55 -22.08 44.29
C PRO A 197 -13.98 -23.24 43.46
N GLU A 198 -14.02 -24.45 44.03
CA GLU A 198 -13.58 -25.67 43.36
C GLU A 198 -14.32 -25.88 42.03
N HIS A 199 -15.64 -25.67 42.03
CA HIS A 199 -16.47 -25.84 40.83
C HIS A 199 -16.04 -24.90 39.69
N ALA A 200 -15.63 -23.67 40.00
CA ALA A 200 -15.16 -22.73 38.98
C ALA A 200 -13.87 -23.20 38.29
N VAL A 201 -13.00 -23.93 39.01
CA VAL A 201 -11.79 -24.54 38.43
C VAL A 201 -12.15 -25.79 37.64
N LEU A 202 -13.02 -26.65 38.17
CA LEU A 202 -13.46 -27.87 37.48
C LEU A 202 -14.12 -27.55 36.13
N ASP A 203 -15.01 -26.54 36.09
CA ASP A 203 -15.66 -26.09 34.86
C ASP A 203 -14.63 -25.62 33.81
N ALA A 204 -13.52 -25.02 34.25
CA ALA A 204 -12.44 -24.59 33.35
C ALA A 204 -11.58 -25.76 32.87
N LEU A 205 -11.42 -26.82 33.67
CA LEU A 205 -10.67 -28.02 33.28
C LEU A 205 -11.34 -28.75 32.10
N ASP A 206 -12.68 -28.72 32.01
CA ASP A 206 -13.44 -29.33 30.92
C ASP A 206 -13.18 -28.64 29.56
N ALA A 207 -12.67 -27.40 29.57
CA ALA A 207 -12.33 -26.64 28.37
C ALA A 207 -10.88 -26.84 27.90
N LEU A 208 -10.07 -27.61 28.63
CA LEU A 208 -8.67 -27.85 28.28
C LEU A 208 -8.54 -28.74 27.05
N THR A 209 -7.52 -28.46 26.26
CA THR A 209 -7.18 -29.25 25.09
C THR A 209 -6.47 -30.53 25.51
N GLU A 210 -6.81 -31.65 24.87
CA GLU A 210 -6.15 -32.93 25.13
C GLU A 210 -4.70 -32.90 24.63
N GLY A 211 -3.75 -33.30 25.49
CA GLY A 211 -2.33 -33.36 25.15
C GLY A 211 -1.63 -32.00 24.98
N SER A 212 -2.27 -30.89 25.36
CA SER A 212 -1.64 -29.57 25.40
C SER A 212 -0.61 -29.46 26.53
N PHE A 213 0.36 -28.55 26.36
CA PHE A 213 1.20 -28.11 27.46
C PHE A 213 0.45 -27.03 28.27
N ARG A 214 0.35 -27.20 29.59
CA ARG A 214 -0.58 -26.44 30.42
C ARG A 214 0.14 -25.53 31.41
N ILE A 215 -0.09 -24.23 31.28
CA ILE A 215 0.45 -23.17 32.13
C ILE A 215 -0.69 -22.64 33.00
N PHE A 216 -0.60 -22.81 34.30
CA PHE A 216 -1.52 -22.24 35.27
C PHE A 216 -0.90 -21.00 35.88
N ALA A 217 -1.68 -19.93 36.00
CA ALA A 217 -1.19 -18.65 36.47
C ALA A 217 -2.10 -18.08 37.57
N THR A 218 -1.52 -17.65 38.69
CA THR A 218 -2.22 -16.98 39.80
C THR A 218 -1.44 -15.74 40.19
N HIS A 219 -2.06 -14.75 40.85
CA HIS A 219 -1.27 -13.67 41.45
C HIS A 219 -0.71 -14.10 42.81
N HIS A 220 -1.61 -14.44 43.75
CA HIS A 220 -1.23 -14.81 45.12
C HIS A 220 -0.65 -16.24 45.22
N PRO A 221 0.33 -16.47 46.11
CA PRO A 221 0.74 -17.82 46.49
C PRO A 221 -0.36 -18.53 47.29
N PHE A 222 -0.31 -19.86 47.34
CA PHE A 222 -1.30 -20.68 48.05
C PHE A 222 -1.47 -20.33 49.54
N GLY A 223 -0.44 -19.75 50.18
CA GLY A 223 -0.50 -19.33 51.58
C GLY A 223 -1.44 -18.15 51.85
N MET A 224 -1.83 -17.38 50.83
CA MET A 224 -2.80 -16.28 50.97
C MET A 224 -4.24 -16.78 51.02
N LEU A 225 -4.49 -18.01 50.58
CA LEU A 225 -5.82 -18.61 50.59
C LEU A 225 -6.11 -19.25 51.94
N SER A 226 -7.39 -19.41 52.27
CA SER A 226 -7.83 -20.22 53.41
C SER A 226 -7.26 -21.64 53.32
N GLU A 227 -7.08 -22.31 54.46
CA GLU A 227 -6.48 -23.65 54.50
C GLU A 227 -7.18 -24.65 53.55
N ASN A 228 -8.53 -24.64 53.53
CA ASN A 228 -9.31 -25.52 52.67
C ASN A 228 -9.19 -25.14 51.19
N ALA A 229 -9.23 -23.85 50.86
CA ALA A 229 -9.10 -23.40 49.47
C ALA A 229 -7.68 -23.63 48.93
N SER A 230 -6.66 -23.34 49.73
CA SER A 230 -5.25 -23.59 49.44
C SER A 230 -4.99 -25.06 49.12
N ARG A 231 -5.47 -25.97 49.98
CA ARG A 231 -5.34 -27.42 49.79
C ARG A 231 -6.05 -27.90 48.52
N THR A 232 -7.24 -27.37 48.24
CA THR A 232 -8.03 -27.79 47.07
C THR A 232 -7.40 -27.31 45.77
N LEU A 233 -7.05 -26.02 45.71
CA LEU A 233 -6.47 -25.41 44.51
C LEU A 233 -5.09 -25.98 44.17
N SER A 234 -4.21 -26.15 45.16
CA SER A 234 -2.89 -26.77 44.94
C SER A 234 -3.02 -28.19 44.40
N GLN A 235 -3.94 -28.99 44.93
CA GLN A 235 -4.20 -30.35 44.46
C GLN A 235 -4.75 -30.44 43.04
N LEU A 236 -5.49 -29.43 42.58
CA LEU A 236 -6.00 -29.34 41.20
C LEU A 236 -4.91 -28.89 40.23
N ILE A 237 -4.10 -27.90 40.62
CA ILE A 237 -2.98 -27.41 39.81
C ILE A 237 -1.92 -28.51 39.66
N GLU A 238 -1.50 -29.17 40.74
CA GLU A 238 -0.52 -30.26 40.69
C GLU A 238 -0.97 -31.45 39.82
N ALA A 239 -2.29 -31.67 39.68
CA ALA A 239 -2.83 -32.78 38.90
C ALA A 239 -2.93 -32.46 37.40
N ASN A 240 -3.02 -31.19 37.02
CA ASN A 240 -3.42 -30.78 35.67
C ASN A 240 -2.42 -29.85 34.97
N ALA A 241 -1.53 -29.20 35.71
CA ALA A 241 -0.58 -28.22 35.17
C ALA A 241 0.80 -28.84 34.91
N ASN A 242 1.47 -28.40 33.86
CA ASN A 242 2.91 -28.63 33.69
C ASN A 242 3.72 -27.54 34.40
N MET A 243 3.17 -26.32 34.42
CA MET A 243 3.79 -25.14 34.99
C MET A 243 2.80 -24.29 35.80
N HIS A 244 3.23 -23.77 36.95
CA HIS A 244 2.49 -22.81 37.78
C HIS A 244 3.30 -21.53 38.01
N LEU A 245 2.82 -20.41 37.48
CA LEU A 245 3.49 -19.10 37.53
C LEU A 245 2.69 -18.11 38.39
N PHE A 246 3.38 -17.38 39.29
CA PHE A 246 2.72 -16.44 40.21
C PHE A 246 3.64 -15.35 40.77
N GLY A 247 3.05 -14.37 41.48
CA GLY A 247 3.69 -13.15 41.97
C GLY A 247 3.52 -12.88 43.47
N HIS A 248 3.28 -11.60 43.81
CA HIS A 248 2.88 -11.06 45.12
C HIS A 248 3.97 -10.95 46.20
N MET A 249 4.78 -12.00 46.42
CA MET A 249 5.77 -11.98 47.51
C MET A 249 7.06 -11.23 47.14
N HIS A 250 7.22 -10.88 45.85
CA HIS A 250 8.38 -10.20 45.25
C HIS A 250 9.73 -10.93 45.37
N ASP A 251 9.76 -12.14 45.92
CA ASP A 251 10.96 -12.97 46.11
C ASP A 251 11.03 -14.05 45.03
N PRO A 252 12.00 -14.02 44.10
CA PRO A 252 12.03 -14.96 42.99
C PRO A 252 12.28 -16.39 43.48
N GLN A 253 11.42 -17.33 43.09
CA GLN A 253 11.52 -18.71 43.54
C GLN A 253 11.12 -19.72 42.46
N ALA A 254 12.08 -20.10 41.63
CA ALA A 254 11.97 -21.22 40.70
C ALA A 254 12.18 -22.55 41.43
N ARG A 255 11.27 -23.51 41.24
CA ARG A 255 11.35 -24.86 41.83
C ARG A 255 10.66 -25.90 40.97
N ASN A 256 11.11 -27.14 41.14
CA ASN A 256 10.48 -28.30 40.53
C ASN A 256 9.87 -29.16 41.66
N VAL A 257 8.55 -29.29 41.68
CA VAL A 257 7.79 -30.01 42.71
C VAL A 257 7.47 -31.40 42.16
N VAL A 258 7.87 -32.44 42.90
CA VAL A 258 7.54 -33.84 42.59
C VAL A 258 6.63 -34.36 43.68
N GLY A 259 5.36 -34.62 43.33
CA GLY A 259 4.34 -35.10 44.25
C GLY A 259 3.74 -36.43 43.80
N PHE A 260 2.74 -36.91 44.54
CA PHE A 260 2.02 -38.15 44.19
C PHE A 260 1.18 -38.03 42.91
N LYS A 261 0.87 -36.80 42.49
CA LYS A 261 0.02 -36.51 41.32
C LYS A 261 0.81 -36.17 40.05
N GLY A 262 2.12 -36.00 40.14
CA GLY A 262 2.96 -35.66 38.99
C GLY A 262 4.13 -34.74 39.35
N GLN A 263 4.69 -34.15 38.30
CA GLN A 263 5.76 -33.17 38.38
C GLN A 263 5.22 -31.81 37.94
N LEU A 264 5.42 -30.79 38.76
CA LEU A 264 5.00 -29.42 38.51
C LEU A 264 6.22 -28.49 38.57
N PHE A 265 6.51 -27.79 37.47
CA PHE A 265 7.43 -26.67 37.53
C PHE A 265 6.69 -25.45 38.09
N SER A 266 7.28 -24.76 39.05
CA SER A 266 6.64 -23.65 39.76
C SER A 266 7.64 -22.50 39.87
N ASP A 267 7.24 -21.30 39.47
CA ASP A 267 8.08 -20.10 39.54
C ASP A 267 7.29 -18.94 40.11
N GLN A 268 7.78 -18.40 41.23
CA GLN A 268 7.35 -17.11 41.74
C GLN A 268 8.25 -16.04 41.13
N ALA A 269 7.69 -15.10 40.38
CA ALA A 269 8.46 -14.01 39.80
C ALA A 269 8.84 -12.97 40.86
N GLY A 270 9.98 -12.31 40.63
CA GLY A 270 10.28 -11.05 41.29
C GLY A 270 9.34 -9.94 40.83
N ALA A 271 9.24 -8.87 41.63
CA ALA A 271 8.52 -7.68 41.21
C ALA A 271 9.35 -6.88 40.21
N VAL A 272 8.75 -6.48 39.08
CA VAL A 272 9.39 -5.58 38.12
C VAL A 272 9.52 -4.17 38.70
N PHE A 273 8.57 -3.75 39.53
CA PHE A 273 8.71 -2.50 40.29
C PHE A 273 7.76 -2.40 41.49
N THR A 274 8.30 -1.98 42.63
CA THR A 274 7.52 -1.55 43.81
C THR A 274 8.07 -0.22 44.35
N GLN A 275 9.38 -0.22 44.57
CA GLN A 275 10.20 0.94 44.87
C GLN A 275 11.61 0.71 44.35
N ARG A 276 12.26 1.77 43.88
CA ARG A 276 13.57 1.66 43.23
C ARG A 276 14.70 1.25 44.17
N LYS A 277 14.61 1.59 45.46
CA LYS A 277 15.66 1.31 46.46
C LYS A 277 15.10 0.46 47.59
N GLY A 278 15.88 -0.53 48.02
CA GLY A 278 15.57 -1.37 49.18
C GLY A 278 14.49 -2.44 48.95
N ALA A 279 14.10 -2.68 47.69
CA ALA A 279 13.29 -3.82 47.29
C ALA A 279 14.03 -4.63 46.22
N TYR A 280 13.76 -5.93 46.15
CA TYR A 280 14.19 -6.76 45.03
C TYR A 280 13.43 -6.32 43.77
N ILE A 281 14.14 -6.21 42.66
CA ILE A 281 13.57 -5.92 41.35
C ILE A 281 14.15 -6.93 40.37
N GLY A 282 13.29 -7.71 39.72
CA GLY A 282 13.75 -8.79 38.86
C GLY A 282 12.64 -9.43 38.04
N PHE A 283 13.04 -10.32 37.14
CA PHE A 283 12.15 -11.12 36.31
C PHE A 283 12.75 -12.47 35.94
N SER A 284 11.93 -13.36 35.38
CA SER A 284 12.33 -14.71 34.95
C SER A 284 12.10 -14.88 33.44
N LEU A 285 13.07 -15.44 32.73
CA LEU A 285 12.90 -15.98 31.38
C LEU A 285 13.00 -17.50 31.42
N ILE A 286 11.90 -18.19 31.15
CA ILE A 286 11.78 -19.64 31.28
C ILE A 286 11.81 -20.26 29.89
N SER A 287 12.75 -21.15 29.62
CA SER A 287 12.77 -21.98 28.41
C SER A 287 12.44 -23.42 28.77
N VAL A 288 11.55 -24.05 28.00
CA VAL A 288 11.06 -25.40 28.23
C VAL A 288 11.17 -26.26 26.97
N GLU A 289 11.53 -27.52 27.18
CA GLU A 289 11.26 -28.62 26.25
C GLU A 289 10.02 -29.37 26.77
N PRO A 290 8.82 -29.09 26.22
CA PRO A 290 7.55 -29.62 26.73
C PRO A 290 7.50 -31.15 26.83
N ASN A 291 8.07 -31.87 25.86
CA ASN A 291 7.99 -33.34 25.80
C ASN A 291 8.86 -34.03 26.85
N LYS A 292 9.93 -33.37 27.29
CA LYS A 292 10.86 -33.90 28.29
C LYS A 292 10.66 -33.31 29.69
N GLY A 293 9.89 -32.21 29.80
CA GLY A 293 9.77 -31.46 31.05
C GLY A 293 11.10 -30.88 31.51
N TYR A 294 11.95 -30.46 30.56
CA TYR A 294 13.24 -29.84 30.86
C TYR A 294 13.06 -28.34 30.86
N TYR A 295 13.31 -27.71 32.01
CA TYR A 295 13.16 -26.27 32.21
C TYR A 295 14.53 -25.64 32.47
N GLU A 296 14.78 -24.49 31.86
CA GLU A 296 15.83 -23.54 32.22
C GLU A 296 15.16 -22.22 32.57
N THR A 297 15.38 -21.72 33.78
CA THR A 297 14.94 -20.39 34.20
C THR A 297 16.14 -19.49 34.32
N HIS A 298 16.16 -18.43 33.53
CA HIS A 298 17.16 -17.38 33.60
C HIS A 298 16.58 -16.20 34.38
N LEU A 299 17.10 -15.98 35.59
CA LEU A 299 16.68 -14.91 36.48
C LEU A 299 17.59 -13.69 36.30
N HIS A 300 16.97 -12.52 36.28
CA HIS A 300 17.65 -11.23 36.17
C HIS A 300 17.26 -10.31 37.32
N THR A 301 18.24 -9.58 37.85
CA THR A 301 18.08 -8.61 38.93
C THR A 301 18.46 -7.22 38.44
N TYR A 302 17.71 -6.19 38.81
CA TYR A 302 18.09 -4.80 38.56
C TYR A 302 19.10 -4.29 39.60
N PHE A 303 20.22 -3.76 39.10
CA PHE A 303 21.28 -3.16 39.92
C PHE A 303 21.19 -1.63 39.86
N ASP A 304 20.72 -1.00 40.94
CA ASP A 304 20.47 0.46 40.95
C ASP A 304 21.71 1.31 40.68
N ASP A 305 22.88 0.90 41.19
CA ASP A 305 24.14 1.63 40.99
C ASP A 305 24.57 1.70 39.52
N ARG A 306 24.26 0.64 38.75
CA ARG A 306 24.57 0.55 37.31
C ARG A 306 23.40 0.94 36.41
N LYS A 307 22.18 1.00 36.97
CA LYS A 307 20.91 1.23 36.25
C LYS A 307 20.70 0.23 35.11
N ALA A 308 20.95 -1.04 35.37
CA ALA A 308 20.86 -2.12 34.40
C ALA A 308 20.36 -3.40 35.08
N PHE A 309 19.65 -4.24 34.32
CA PHE A 309 19.46 -5.65 34.68
C PHE A 309 20.71 -6.45 34.29
N ASP A 310 20.94 -7.55 35.01
CA ASP A 310 22.04 -8.48 34.80
C ASP A 310 21.65 -9.82 35.47
N ASP A 311 22.44 -10.87 35.24
CA ASP A 311 22.22 -12.18 35.86
C ASP A 311 21.98 -12.04 37.38
N ALA A 312 20.93 -12.69 37.90
CA ALA A 312 20.55 -12.66 39.32
C ALA A 312 21.52 -13.48 40.21
N LEU A 313 22.79 -13.08 40.23
CA LEU A 313 23.87 -13.72 41.00
C LEU A 313 23.67 -13.60 42.51
N ASP A 314 22.82 -12.67 42.94
CA ASP A 314 22.37 -12.49 44.32
C ASP A 314 21.31 -13.51 44.74
N VAL A 315 20.65 -14.17 43.78
CA VAL A 315 19.60 -15.18 44.01
C VAL A 315 20.12 -16.60 43.76
N VAL A 316 20.71 -16.85 42.59
CA VAL A 316 21.16 -18.19 42.17
C VAL A 316 22.49 -18.13 41.41
N PRO A 317 23.40 -19.11 41.56
CA PRO A 317 24.64 -19.13 40.79
C PRO A 317 24.38 -19.06 39.28
N GLN A 318 25.13 -18.20 38.59
CA GLN A 318 25.00 -17.96 37.15
C GLN A 318 23.62 -17.40 36.71
N GLY A 319 22.77 -16.96 37.64
CA GLY A 319 21.42 -16.50 37.33
C GLY A 319 20.53 -17.58 36.71
N ARG A 320 20.89 -18.87 36.83
CA ARG A 320 20.18 -19.97 36.15
C ARG A 320 19.72 -21.06 37.11
N PHE A 321 18.49 -21.50 36.90
CA PHE A 321 17.92 -22.69 37.52
C PHE A 321 17.57 -23.72 36.44
N HIS A 322 17.89 -24.99 36.66
CA HIS A 322 17.51 -26.09 35.78
C HIS A 322 16.66 -27.10 36.54
N SER A 323 15.62 -27.66 35.89
CA SER A 323 14.71 -28.60 36.57
C SER A 323 15.36 -29.93 36.98
N SER A 324 16.46 -30.32 36.35
CA SER A 324 17.28 -31.49 36.68
C SER A 324 18.71 -31.37 36.14
N HIS A 325 19.59 -32.32 36.48
CA HIS A 325 20.94 -32.38 35.93
C HIS A 325 20.93 -32.68 34.41
N GLU A 326 20.01 -33.52 33.95
CA GLU A 326 19.81 -33.85 32.54
C GLU A 326 19.33 -32.63 31.76
N ALA A 327 18.43 -31.82 32.34
CA ALA A 327 18.02 -30.55 31.77
C ALA A 327 19.22 -29.61 31.60
N ALA A 328 20.08 -29.47 32.61
CA ALA A 328 21.30 -28.65 32.51
C ALA A 328 22.23 -29.12 31.37
N GLN A 329 22.40 -30.43 31.19
CA GLN A 329 23.17 -30.97 30.07
C GLN A 329 22.51 -30.74 28.71
N PHE A 330 21.19 -30.82 28.62
CA PHE A 330 20.41 -30.57 27.41
C PHE A 330 20.55 -29.12 26.94
N TRP A 331 20.27 -28.17 27.83
CA TRP A 331 20.36 -26.74 27.53
C TRP A 331 21.78 -26.31 27.18
N ARG A 332 22.81 -26.92 27.77
CA ARG A 332 24.21 -26.71 27.39
C ARG A 332 24.52 -27.11 25.93
N LYS A 333 23.84 -28.12 25.38
CA LYS A 333 24.06 -28.57 23.98
C LYS A 333 23.35 -27.68 22.97
N ILE A 334 22.12 -27.26 23.27
CA ILE A 334 21.35 -26.29 22.46
C ILE A 334 22.03 -24.91 22.49
N ALA A 335 22.69 -24.59 23.60
CA ALA A 335 23.47 -23.37 23.77
C ALA A 335 24.83 -23.38 23.04
N THR A 336 25.02 -24.10 21.92
CA THR A 336 26.11 -23.74 21.00
C THR A 336 25.55 -22.62 20.13
N PRO A 337 25.81 -21.34 20.46
CA PRO A 337 25.21 -20.24 19.73
C PRO A 337 25.79 -20.26 18.32
N VAL A 338 24.99 -19.94 17.31
CA VAL A 338 25.57 -19.45 16.07
C VAL A 338 26.37 -18.22 16.47
N ASP A 339 27.70 -18.25 16.29
CA ASP A 339 28.53 -17.10 16.61
C ASP A 339 28.12 -15.97 15.68
N ASP A 340 27.39 -15.00 16.25
CA ASP A 340 26.77 -13.89 15.55
C ASP A 340 27.82 -13.09 14.76
N LYS A 341 29.02 -12.94 15.33
CA LYS A 341 30.13 -12.23 14.70
C LYS A 341 30.66 -13.00 13.48
N VAL A 342 30.79 -14.31 13.59
CA VAL A 342 31.21 -15.18 12.47
C VAL A 342 30.16 -15.18 11.38
N LEU A 343 28.87 -15.31 11.74
CA LEU A 343 27.78 -15.31 10.76
C LEU A 343 27.70 -13.96 10.02
N ARG A 344 27.78 -12.83 10.74
CA ARG A 344 27.79 -11.48 10.13
C ARG A 344 28.91 -11.32 9.12
N GLY A 345 30.15 -11.63 9.52
CA GLY A 345 31.30 -11.51 8.64
C GLY A 345 31.25 -12.45 7.43
N HIS A 346 30.59 -13.61 7.56
CA HIS A 346 30.38 -14.54 6.45
C HIS A 346 29.31 -14.04 5.47
N LEU A 347 28.22 -13.46 5.98
CA LEU A 347 27.16 -12.87 5.17
C LEU A 347 27.63 -11.63 4.41
N SER A 348 28.32 -10.70 5.08
CA SER A 348 28.82 -9.46 4.49
C SER A 348 30.09 -9.63 3.67
N GLY A 349 30.74 -10.80 3.76
CA GLY A 349 31.90 -11.20 2.97
C GLY A 349 31.56 -12.22 1.90
N ALA A 350 31.92 -13.50 2.14
CA ALA A 350 31.86 -14.57 1.15
C ALA A 350 30.49 -14.71 0.46
N CYS A 351 29.38 -14.67 1.21
CA CYS A 351 28.05 -14.79 0.60
C CYS A 351 27.71 -13.61 -0.32
N LEU A 352 28.07 -12.39 0.10
CA LEU A 352 27.83 -11.18 -0.68
C LEU A 352 28.70 -11.16 -1.95
N ASP A 353 29.95 -11.60 -1.85
CA ASP A 353 30.87 -11.72 -2.98
C ASP A 353 30.34 -12.71 -4.03
N ASP A 354 29.86 -13.87 -3.59
CA ASP A 354 29.25 -14.88 -4.47
C ASP A 354 27.98 -14.33 -5.15
N LEU A 355 27.10 -13.66 -4.40
CA LEU A 355 25.89 -13.05 -4.95
C LEU A 355 26.22 -11.97 -6.00
N ASN A 356 27.22 -11.13 -5.73
CA ASN A 356 27.69 -10.13 -6.70
C ASN A 356 28.22 -10.81 -7.98
N ALA A 357 28.98 -11.89 -7.85
CA ALA A 357 29.49 -12.64 -9.00
C ALA A 357 28.37 -13.28 -9.84
N GLU A 358 27.33 -13.84 -9.20
CA GLU A 358 26.14 -14.35 -9.89
C GLU A 358 25.39 -13.25 -10.64
N MET A 359 25.24 -12.08 -10.01
CA MET A 359 24.58 -10.92 -10.64
C MET A 359 25.34 -10.40 -11.85
N ASP A 360 26.68 -10.35 -11.78
CA ASP A 360 27.56 -9.90 -12.88
C ASP A 360 27.56 -10.88 -14.06
N ALA A 361 27.35 -12.18 -13.81
CA ALA A 361 27.20 -13.20 -14.85
C ALA A 361 25.82 -13.18 -15.54
N GLY A 362 24.82 -12.55 -14.92
CA GLY A 362 23.44 -12.49 -15.39
C GLY A 362 22.98 -11.08 -15.82
N ALA A 363 21.68 -10.94 -16.07
CA ALA A 363 21.04 -9.65 -16.33
C ALA A 363 20.58 -8.93 -15.05
N ASP A 364 20.81 -9.53 -13.87
CA ASP A 364 20.32 -9.03 -12.58
C ASP A 364 21.13 -7.82 -12.08
N ARG A 365 22.38 -7.62 -12.56
CA ARG A 365 23.22 -6.47 -12.19
C ARG A 365 22.55 -5.13 -12.54
N GLU A 366 22.07 -4.98 -13.77
CA GLU A 366 21.39 -3.76 -14.21
C GLU A 366 20.10 -3.50 -13.41
N ILE A 367 19.37 -4.58 -13.06
CA ILE A 367 18.13 -4.50 -12.28
C ILE A 367 18.42 -3.97 -10.87
N HIS A 368 19.48 -4.47 -10.24
CA HIS A 368 19.90 -4.03 -8.90
C HIS A 368 20.37 -2.57 -8.89
N GLU A 369 21.23 -2.17 -9.82
CA GLU A 369 21.75 -0.79 -9.89
C GLU A 369 20.62 0.23 -10.15
N ARG A 370 19.64 -0.16 -10.97
CA ARG A 370 18.47 0.67 -11.30
C ARG A 370 17.31 0.51 -10.33
N PHE A 371 17.42 -0.29 -9.27
CA PHE A 371 16.33 -0.56 -8.34
C PHE A 371 15.82 0.72 -7.68
N VAL A 372 14.52 0.98 -7.80
CA VAL A 372 13.82 2.03 -7.04
C VAL A 372 12.77 1.34 -6.18
N PRO A 373 12.79 1.52 -4.85
CA PRO A 373 11.80 0.89 -3.99
C PRO A 373 10.38 1.36 -4.36
N PRO A 374 9.45 0.44 -4.67
CA PRO A 374 8.07 0.81 -4.92
C PRO A 374 7.42 1.30 -3.61
N PRO A 375 6.45 2.23 -3.67
CA PRO A 375 5.67 2.59 -2.49
C PRO A 375 4.94 1.36 -1.95
N MET A 376 4.89 1.21 -0.63
CA MET A 376 4.22 0.09 0.03
C MET A 376 3.30 0.59 1.14
N LYS A 377 2.24 -0.18 1.43
CA LYS A 377 1.31 0.13 2.52
C LYS A 377 0.83 -1.12 3.24
N ARG A 378 0.58 -0.98 4.54
CA ARG A 378 -0.21 -1.90 5.37
C ARG A 378 -1.65 -1.41 5.43
N THR A 379 -2.60 -2.34 5.46
CA THR A 379 -4.03 -2.03 5.55
C THR A 379 -4.58 -2.65 6.82
N PHE A 380 -5.17 -1.82 7.68
CA PHE A 380 -5.83 -2.25 8.91
C PHE A 380 -7.31 -1.92 8.86
N VAL A 381 -8.12 -2.79 9.43
CA VAL A 381 -9.56 -2.58 9.56
C VAL A 381 -9.82 -2.10 10.99
N GLN A 382 -10.06 -0.81 11.16
CA GLN A 382 -10.36 -0.21 12.46
C GLN A 382 -11.87 -0.02 12.61
N PRO A 383 -12.50 -0.42 13.73
CA PRO A 383 -13.88 -0.01 14.00
C PRO A 383 -13.93 1.51 14.16
N VAL A 384 -14.76 2.19 13.35
CA VAL A 384 -14.98 3.64 13.54
C VAL A 384 -15.79 3.82 14.80
N THR A 385 -15.30 4.64 15.73
CA THR A 385 -16.00 4.94 16.97
C THR A 385 -17.35 5.61 16.66
N GLY A 386 -18.44 4.89 16.95
CA GLY A 386 -19.81 5.43 16.90
C GLY A 386 -20.63 5.11 15.65
N ASP A 387 -20.15 4.29 14.72
CA ASP A 387 -20.94 3.78 13.58
C ASP A 387 -20.48 2.35 13.24
N ASP A 388 -21.41 1.44 12.91
CA ASP A 388 -21.10 0.02 12.57
C ASP A 388 -20.25 -0.14 11.28
N SER A 389 -19.83 0.97 10.67
CA SER A 389 -18.92 0.99 9.53
C SER A 389 -17.47 0.79 9.96
N LYS A 390 -16.82 -0.24 9.42
CA LYS A 390 -15.38 -0.47 9.56
C LYS A 390 -14.60 0.53 8.69
N GLY A 391 -13.72 1.32 9.29
CA GLY A 391 -12.82 2.25 8.61
C GLY A 391 -11.55 1.53 8.20
N ILE A 392 -11.13 1.67 6.95
CA ILE A 392 -9.85 1.13 6.47
C ILE A 392 -8.78 2.19 6.73
N VAL A 393 -7.80 1.87 7.57
CA VAL A 393 -6.62 2.71 7.83
C VAL A 393 -5.46 2.16 7.00
N GLU A 394 -4.87 3.01 6.16
CA GLU A 394 -3.70 2.68 5.36
C GLU A 394 -2.45 3.34 5.96
N THR A 395 -1.45 2.52 6.29
CA THR A 395 -0.18 3.00 6.87
C THR A 395 0.95 2.76 5.86
N PRO A 396 1.71 3.79 5.46
CA PRO A 396 2.83 3.60 4.55
C PRO A 396 3.92 2.75 5.19
N VAL A 397 4.52 1.83 4.42
CA VAL A 397 5.64 0.98 4.84
C VAL A 397 6.86 1.32 3.98
N SER A 398 7.99 1.58 4.62
CA SER A 398 9.23 1.82 3.88
C SER A 398 9.94 0.53 3.51
N PHE A 399 10.75 0.54 2.45
CA PHE A 399 11.57 -0.62 2.11
C PHE A 399 12.61 -0.95 3.19
N GLU A 400 13.12 0.07 3.88
CA GLU A 400 14.06 -0.13 4.99
C GLU A 400 13.42 -0.86 6.17
N GLU A 401 12.18 -0.49 6.51
CA GLU A 401 11.38 -1.17 7.52
C GLU A 401 11.08 -2.63 7.11
N LEU A 402 10.75 -2.87 5.84
CA LEU A 402 10.53 -4.22 5.33
C LEU A 402 11.81 -5.08 5.40
N VAL A 403 12.99 -4.52 5.13
CA VAL A 403 14.27 -5.25 5.19
C VAL A 403 14.67 -5.53 6.65
N SER A 404 14.67 -4.50 7.50
CA SER A 404 15.17 -4.57 8.87
C SER A 404 14.18 -5.20 9.87
N GLY A 405 12.90 -5.28 9.52
CA GLY A 405 11.85 -5.80 10.39
C GLY A 405 12.00 -7.29 10.74
N ASP A 406 11.24 -7.70 11.76
CA ASP A 406 11.20 -9.10 12.23
C ASP A 406 9.88 -9.81 11.92
N ASP A 407 8.89 -9.06 11.43
CA ASP A 407 7.57 -9.58 11.09
C ASP A 407 7.64 -10.48 9.86
N ASN A 408 6.78 -11.50 9.84
CA ASN A 408 6.51 -12.27 8.64
C ASN A 408 5.52 -11.50 7.78
N VAL A 409 5.76 -11.46 6.47
CA VAL A 409 5.00 -10.57 5.58
C VAL A 409 4.45 -11.34 4.39
N ILE A 410 3.16 -11.19 4.12
CA ILE A 410 2.56 -11.47 2.83
C ILE A 410 2.67 -10.21 1.99
N LEU A 411 3.63 -10.25 1.07
CA LEU A 411 3.96 -9.17 0.16
C LEU A 411 3.18 -9.36 -1.14
N TYR A 412 2.12 -8.58 -1.34
CA TYR A 412 1.23 -8.79 -2.47
C TYR A 412 1.10 -7.56 -3.37
N ALA A 413 0.85 -7.81 -4.66
CA ALA A 413 0.74 -6.75 -5.64
C ALA A 413 0.01 -7.23 -6.89
N ALA A 414 -0.47 -6.29 -7.69
CA ALA A 414 -0.80 -6.60 -9.08
C ALA A 414 0.45 -7.15 -9.80
N ALA A 415 0.23 -7.84 -10.92
CA ALA A 415 1.34 -8.28 -11.73
C ALA A 415 2.23 -7.07 -12.08
N GLU A 416 3.56 -7.27 -12.14
CA GLU A 416 4.52 -6.29 -12.70
C GLU A 416 4.86 -5.10 -11.81
N TYR A 417 4.36 -5.11 -10.57
CA TYR A 417 4.72 -4.11 -9.56
C TYR A 417 6.04 -4.44 -8.85
N GLY A 418 6.72 -5.52 -9.27
CA GLY A 418 8.08 -5.82 -8.86
C GLY A 418 8.24 -6.73 -7.64
N ARG A 419 7.24 -7.58 -7.31
CA ARG A 419 7.30 -8.54 -6.17
C ARG A 419 8.63 -9.32 -6.12
N THR A 420 8.98 -10.03 -7.19
CA THR A 420 10.24 -10.78 -7.31
C THR A 420 11.47 -9.88 -7.21
N THR A 421 11.42 -8.69 -7.81
CA THR A 421 12.53 -7.72 -7.75
C THR A 421 12.77 -7.22 -6.32
N VAL A 422 11.70 -6.96 -5.56
CA VAL A 422 11.78 -6.60 -4.14
C VAL A 422 12.38 -7.74 -3.33
N LEU A 423 11.97 -9.00 -3.54
CA LEU A 423 12.57 -10.15 -2.84
C LEU A 423 14.07 -10.30 -3.13
N LYS A 424 14.48 -10.19 -4.40
CA LYS A 424 15.91 -10.22 -4.77
C LYS A 424 16.69 -9.09 -4.10
N GLN A 425 16.14 -7.88 -4.09
CA GLN A 425 16.78 -6.75 -3.42
C GLN A 425 16.85 -6.93 -1.90
N MET A 426 15.81 -7.48 -1.27
CA MET A 426 15.83 -7.81 0.16
C MET A 426 16.93 -8.82 0.47
N ALA A 427 17.09 -9.87 -0.35
CA ALA A 427 18.15 -10.86 -0.18
C ALA A 427 19.54 -10.21 -0.23
N TYR A 428 19.77 -9.32 -1.20
CA TYR A 428 21.02 -8.54 -1.26
C TYR A 428 21.24 -7.71 0.02
N ARG A 429 20.23 -6.96 0.46
CA ARG A 429 20.34 -6.10 1.66
C ARG A 429 20.57 -6.92 2.94
N HIS A 430 19.98 -8.11 3.07
CA HIS A 430 20.24 -9.03 4.18
C HIS A 430 21.71 -9.43 4.30
N MET A 431 22.43 -9.55 3.18
CA MET A 431 23.86 -9.83 3.17
C MET A 431 24.69 -8.54 3.36
N ALA A 432 24.38 -7.49 2.60
CA ALA A 432 25.12 -6.23 2.61
C ALA A 432 25.06 -5.49 3.96
N ASP A 433 23.90 -5.50 4.61
CA ASP A 433 23.68 -4.80 5.88
C ASP A 433 23.82 -5.74 7.09
N ALA A 434 24.32 -6.96 6.91
CA ALA A 434 24.38 -7.97 7.96
C ALA A 434 25.08 -7.48 9.24
N GLU A 435 26.08 -6.58 9.13
CA GLU A 435 26.80 -5.98 10.25
C GLU A 435 25.92 -5.07 11.13
N SER A 436 24.92 -4.40 10.57
CA SER A 436 24.07 -3.43 11.27
C SER A 436 22.70 -3.99 11.67
N MET A 437 22.28 -5.13 11.12
CA MET A 437 20.99 -5.76 11.44
C MET A 437 20.90 -6.23 12.90
N ARG A 438 19.74 -6.11 13.53
CA ARG A 438 19.50 -6.62 14.90
C ARG A 438 19.81 -8.12 15.01
N LEU A 439 19.27 -8.90 14.06
CA LEU A 439 19.52 -10.33 13.92
C LEU A 439 19.98 -10.64 12.50
N PRO A 440 21.20 -11.17 12.29
CA PRO A 440 21.67 -11.54 10.96
C PRO A 440 20.90 -12.77 10.49
N ARG A 441 20.36 -12.68 9.28
CA ARG A 441 19.56 -13.75 8.66
C ARG A 441 20.12 -14.10 7.30
N LEU A 442 20.35 -15.38 7.09
CA LEU A 442 20.65 -15.94 5.77
C LEU A 442 19.41 -15.85 4.87
N PRO A 443 19.43 -15.08 3.78
CA PRO A 443 18.28 -14.98 2.89
C PRO A 443 18.20 -16.20 1.96
N ILE A 444 17.01 -16.80 1.83
CA ILE A 444 16.77 -17.99 1.01
C ILE A 444 15.51 -17.76 0.18
N ILE A 445 15.65 -17.71 -1.15
CA ILE A 445 14.50 -17.55 -2.06
C ILE A 445 14.07 -18.93 -2.60
N VAL A 446 12.78 -19.22 -2.53
CA VAL A 446 12.16 -20.47 -3.00
C VAL A 446 10.97 -20.14 -3.90
N ASP A 447 10.92 -20.68 -5.11
CA ASP A 447 9.74 -20.59 -5.97
C ASP A 447 8.62 -21.49 -5.39
N PHE A 448 7.39 -20.98 -5.25
CA PHE A 448 6.27 -21.78 -4.75
C PHE A 448 6.00 -23.03 -5.61
N GLY A 449 6.33 -22.98 -6.90
CA GLY A 449 6.33 -24.12 -7.82
C GLY A 449 7.23 -25.29 -7.42
N ASP A 450 8.27 -25.04 -6.61
CA ASP A 450 9.17 -26.07 -6.10
C ASP A 450 8.58 -26.83 -4.88
N VAL A 451 7.47 -26.36 -4.32
CA VAL A 451 6.72 -27.09 -3.27
C VAL A 451 5.93 -28.23 -3.92
N LYS A 452 6.35 -29.48 -3.70
CA LYS A 452 5.81 -30.64 -4.45
C LYS A 452 5.23 -31.78 -3.61
N GLN A 453 5.99 -32.24 -2.60
CA GLN A 453 5.72 -33.54 -1.95
C GLN A 453 5.32 -33.43 -0.48
N ASN A 454 6.26 -33.06 0.40
CA ASN A 454 6.07 -32.97 1.85
C ASN A 454 7.10 -32.00 2.47
N ALA A 455 6.95 -31.66 3.75
CA ALA A 455 7.84 -30.72 4.43
C ALA A 455 9.32 -31.16 4.43
N GLY A 456 9.60 -32.47 4.45
CA GLY A 456 10.97 -33.00 4.35
C GLY A 456 11.62 -32.75 2.98
N SER A 457 10.87 -32.87 1.89
CA SER A 457 11.33 -32.50 0.54
C SER A 457 11.50 -30.99 0.39
N LEU A 458 10.63 -30.19 1.02
CA LEU A 458 10.80 -28.74 1.08
C LEU A 458 12.05 -28.34 1.87
N LEU A 459 12.35 -28.99 2.99
CA LEU A 459 13.59 -28.77 3.73
C LEU A 459 14.83 -29.04 2.86
N LYS A 460 14.79 -30.06 2.00
CA LYS A 460 15.89 -30.32 1.04
C LYS A 460 16.03 -29.19 0.02
N VAL A 461 14.91 -28.66 -0.50
CA VAL A 461 14.91 -27.51 -1.40
C VAL A 461 15.52 -26.30 -0.70
N VAL A 462 15.05 -25.96 0.49
CA VAL A 462 15.58 -24.84 1.31
C VAL A 462 17.08 -25.01 1.52
N ARG A 463 17.55 -26.19 1.96
CA ARG A 463 18.98 -26.48 2.14
C ARG A 463 19.79 -26.36 0.86
N SER A 464 19.25 -26.80 -0.28
CA SER A 464 19.94 -26.69 -1.57
C SER A 464 20.10 -25.25 -2.08
N ARG A 465 19.31 -24.31 -1.52
CA ARG A 465 19.35 -22.88 -1.84
C ARG A 465 20.13 -22.07 -0.78
N MET A 466 20.62 -22.71 0.28
CA MET A 466 21.47 -22.05 1.28
C MET A 466 22.88 -21.84 0.71
N PRO A 467 23.47 -20.65 0.85
CA PRO A 467 24.90 -20.43 0.68
C PRO A 467 25.75 -21.36 1.56
N GLU A 468 27.03 -21.53 1.23
CA GLU A 468 27.96 -22.27 2.09
C GLU A 468 27.99 -21.64 3.50
N LEU A 469 28.01 -22.48 4.55
CA LEU A 469 27.99 -22.03 5.94
C LEU A 469 29.40 -21.96 6.52
N PRO A 470 29.69 -21.02 7.45
CA PRO A 470 31.00 -20.91 8.06
C PRO A 470 31.30 -22.09 8.98
N GLN A 471 32.59 -22.36 9.21
CA GLN A 471 33.03 -23.48 10.04
C GLN A 471 32.48 -23.37 11.47
N GLY A 472 31.83 -24.44 11.96
CA GLY A 472 31.22 -24.47 13.29
C GLY A 472 29.75 -24.04 13.33
N VAL A 473 29.18 -23.59 12.20
CA VAL A 473 27.75 -23.29 12.06
C VAL A 473 27.12 -24.36 11.18
N ASP A 474 26.16 -25.10 11.72
CA ASP A 474 25.39 -26.09 10.97
C ASP A 474 24.03 -25.55 10.53
N ALA A 475 23.52 -26.07 9.41
CA ALA A 475 22.27 -25.62 8.81
C ALA A 475 21.05 -25.82 9.73
N GLU A 476 21.10 -26.81 10.62
CA GLU A 476 19.98 -27.09 11.51
C GLU A 476 19.90 -26.07 12.64
N SER A 477 21.04 -25.67 13.20
CA SER A 477 21.13 -24.56 14.16
C SER A 477 20.67 -23.24 13.54
N VAL A 478 21.08 -22.93 12.30
CA VAL A 478 20.63 -21.72 11.58
C VAL A 478 19.10 -21.68 11.45
N LEU A 479 18.48 -22.81 11.09
CA LEU A 479 17.04 -22.89 10.89
C LEU A 479 16.27 -22.87 12.22
N LYS A 480 16.69 -23.63 13.23
CA LYS A 480 15.99 -23.72 14.53
C LYS A 480 16.11 -22.45 15.37
N LEU A 481 17.21 -21.71 15.25
CA LEU A 481 17.47 -20.50 16.03
C LEU A 481 17.00 -19.21 15.35
N GLY A 482 16.40 -19.28 14.15
CA GLY A 482 15.84 -18.09 13.49
C GLY A 482 16.83 -17.25 12.67
N HIS A 483 18.01 -17.78 12.37
CA HIS A 483 19.07 -17.10 11.58
C HIS A 483 18.87 -17.22 10.06
N ALA A 484 17.66 -17.47 9.59
CA ALA A 484 17.33 -17.44 8.16
C ALA A 484 16.04 -16.64 7.89
N CYS A 485 15.99 -16.06 6.69
CA CYS A 485 14.82 -15.40 6.13
C CYS A 485 14.41 -16.17 4.86
N VAL A 486 13.32 -16.92 4.91
CA VAL A 486 12.84 -17.76 3.80
C VAL A 486 11.76 -17.00 3.03
N MET A 487 12.07 -16.64 1.79
CA MET A 487 11.21 -15.87 0.90
C MET A 487 10.59 -16.80 -0.15
N PHE A 488 9.29 -17.04 -0.07
CA PHE A 488 8.56 -17.82 -1.07
C PHE A 488 8.03 -16.88 -2.16
N ASP A 489 8.48 -17.07 -3.41
CA ASP A 489 8.01 -16.28 -4.54
C ASP A 489 6.78 -16.91 -5.20
N ASP A 490 5.83 -16.05 -5.58
CA ASP A 490 4.60 -16.37 -6.30
C ASP A 490 3.70 -17.44 -5.65
N VAL A 491 3.48 -17.30 -4.34
CA VAL A 491 2.55 -18.13 -3.55
C VAL A 491 1.12 -17.97 -4.06
N VAL A 492 0.45 -19.09 -4.29
CA VAL A 492 -0.96 -19.17 -4.68
C VAL A 492 -1.75 -19.76 -3.51
N PHE A 493 -2.50 -18.91 -2.80
CA PHE A 493 -3.17 -19.31 -1.55
C PHE A 493 -4.33 -20.29 -1.77
N THR A 494 -4.85 -20.38 -3.00
CA THR A 494 -5.88 -21.34 -3.38
C THR A 494 -5.33 -22.74 -3.73
N ASP A 495 -4.01 -22.95 -3.70
CA ASP A 495 -3.39 -24.27 -3.88
C ASP A 495 -3.29 -24.99 -2.52
N ASP A 496 -4.38 -25.63 -2.10
CA ASP A 496 -4.51 -26.29 -0.80
C ASP A 496 -3.39 -27.31 -0.53
N ARG A 497 -2.98 -28.05 -1.57
CA ARG A 497 -1.96 -29.10 -1.45
C ARG A 497 -0.60 -28.52 -1.09
N ARG A 498 -0.16 -27.48 -1.82
CA ARG A 498 1.14 -26.85 -1.55
C ARG A 498 1.11 -26.03 -0.27
N MET A 499 -0.01 -25.36 0.01
CA MET A 499 -0.19 -24.61 1.25
C MET A 499 -0.11 -25.51 2.48
N ALA A 500 -0.68 -26.73 2.45
CA ALA A 500 -0.55 -27.68 3.55
C ALA A 500 0.91 -28.03 3.87
N ILE A 501 1.72 -28.26 2.83
CA ILE A 501 3.16 -28.56 2.97
C ILE A 501 3.91 -27.33 3.54
N LEU A 502 3.57 -26.14 3.06
CA LEU A 502 4.15 -24.89 3.55
C LEU A 502 3.80 -24.68 5.03
N ARG A 503 2.55 -24.85 5.44
CA ARG A 503 2.11 -24.76 6.85
C ARG A 503 2.87 -25.75 7.73
N GLU A 504 3.01 -27.01 7.30
CA GLU A 504 3.79 -28.02 8.02
C GLU A 504 5.27 -27.60 8.17
N PHE A 505 5.88 -27.04 7.12
CA PHE A 505 7.24 -26.52 7.20
C PHE A 505 7.38 -25.34 8.16
N VAL A 506 6.45 -24.39 8.14
CA VAL A 506 6.46 -23.24 9.05
C VAL A 506 6.23 -23.67 10.49
N ALA A 507 5.37 -24.67 10.74
CA ALA A 507 5.14 -25.23 12.07
C ALA A 507 6.41 -25.91 12.65
N ASN A 508 7.24 -26.51 11.79
CA ASN A 508 8.49 -27.13 12.20
C ASN A 508 9.62 -26.12 12.47
N TYR A 509 9.54 -24.90 11.91
CA TYR A 509 10.58 -23.87 12.03
C TYR A 509 10.00 -22.47 12.35
N PRO A 510 9.19 -22.31 13.41
CA PRO A 510 8.41 -21.09 13.65
C PRO A 510 9.25 -19.85 13.98
N LYS A 511 10.54 -20.03 14.33
CA LYS A 511 11.48 -18.95 14.67
C LYS A 511 12.13 -18.29 13.45
N LEU A 512 11.98 -18.87 12.26
CA LEU A 512 12.44 -18.25 11.01
C LEU A 512 11.59 -17.05 10.64
N ARG A 513 12.17 -16.12 9.87
CA ARG A 513 11.41 -15.06 9.22
C ARG A 513 10.91 -15.55 7.85
N TYR A 514 9.66 -15.27 7.54
CA TYR A 514 9.03 -15.67 6.29
C TYR A 514 8.49 -14.47 5.50
N ILE A 515 8.79 -14.42 4.20
CA ILE A 515 8.19 -13.46 3.28
C ILE A 515 7.48 -14.24 2.17
N LEU A 516 6.17 -14.06 2.01
CA LEU A 516 5.38 -14.71 0.98
C LEU A 516 4.99 -13.68 -0.07
N SER A 517 5.57 -13.79 -1.26
CA SER A 517 5.15 -12.98 -2.42
C SER A 517 3.89 -13.60 -3.04
N SER A 518 2.86 -12.80 -3.31
CA SER A 518 1.63 -13.32 -3.94
C SER A 518 0.94 -12.30 -4.85
N ALA A 519 0.23 -12.78 -5.87
CA ALA A 519 -0.55 -11.91 -6.73
C ALA A 519 -1.74 -11.33 -5.94
N LYS A 520 -2.12 -10.08 -6.20
CA LYS A 520 -3.18 -9.39 -5.44
C LYS A 520 -4.50 -10.16 -5.45
N ASN A 521 -4.88 -10.78 -6.56
CA ASN A 521 -6.08 -11.62 -6.67
C ASN A 521 -6.02 -12.94 -5.86
N SER A 522 -4.83 -13.40 -5.50
CA SER A 522 -4.61 -14.56 -4.63
C SER A 522 -4.61 -14.15 -3.15
N ALA A 523 -4.02 -13.01 -2.81
CA ALA A 523 -3.87 -12.55 -1.42
C ALA A 523 -5.02 -11.67 -0.89
N SER A 524 -5.69 -10.91 -1.75
CA SER A 524 -6.73 -9.93 -1.39
C SER A 524 -7.84 -9.89 -2.44
N GLN A 525 -8.94 -10.61 -2.16
CA GLN A 525 -10.11 -10.64 -3.03
C GLN A 525 -11.18 -9.67 -2.52
N TYR A 526 -11.69 -8.81 -3.39
CA TYR A 526 -12.73 -7.82 -3.07
C TYR A 526 -12.38 -6.89 -1.89
N GLY A 527 -11.10 -6.61 -1.69
CA GLY A 527 -10.61 -5.77 -0.59
C GLY A 527 -10.52 -6.49 0.76
N SER A 528 -10.72 -7.81 0.80
CA SER A 528 -10.52 -8.64 1.99
C SER A 528 -9.30 -9.54 1.83
N HIS A 529 -8.42 -9.55 2.84
CA HIS A 529 -7.27 -10.43 2.88
C HIS A 529 -7.68 -11.89 3.05
N VAL A 530 -6.98 -12.78 2.36
CA VAL A 530 -7.11 -14.23 2.56
C VAL A 530 -6.67 -14.57 4.00
N ASN A 531 -7.34 -15.51 4.66
CA ASN A 531 -6.79 -16.14 5.84
C ASN A 531 -5.98 -17.37 5.40
N PRO A 532 -4.64 -17.33 5.44
CA PRO A 532 -3.82 -18.44 4.96
C PRO A 532 -3.75 -19.62 5.94
N GLU A 533 -4.34 -19.49 7.15
CA GLU A 533 -4.27 -20.47 8.25
C GLU A 533 -2.83 -20.86 8.59
N MET A 534 -1.93 -19.87 8.59
CA MET A 534 -0.53 -20.10 8.90
C MET A 534 -0.35 -20.35 10.41
N PRO A 535 0.62 -21.21 10.80
CA PRO A 535 0.88 -21.48 12.22
C PRO A 535 1.53 -20.30 12.95
N ILE A 536 1.98 -19.28 12.23
CA ILE A 536 2.51 -18.02 12.77
C ILE A 536 1.82 -16.83 12.08
N HIS A 537 1.85 -15.67 12.73
CA HIS A 537 1.24 -14.44 12.21
C HIS A 537 1.96 -13.90 10.97
N PHE A 538 1.19 -13.33 10.03
CA PHE A 538 1.68 -12.65 8.83
C PHE A 538 0.96 -11.31 8.64
N ASP A 539 1.74 -10.25 8.41
CA ASP A 539 1.20 -8.96 8.01
C ASP A 539 1.01 -8.86 6.49
N PHE A 540 -0.03 -8.14 6.07
CA PHE A 540 -0.31 -7.89 4.67
C PHE A 540 0.30 -6.56 4.23
N VAL A 541 1.26 -6.61 3.31
CA VAL A 541 1.90 -5.43 2.71
C VAL A 541 1.62 -5.40 1.22
N GLU A 542 0.93 -4.35 0.77
CA GLU A 542 0.68 -4.11 -0.65
C GLU A 542 1.84 -3.33 -1.29
N LEU A 543 2.43 -3.83 -2.38
CA LEU A 543 3.22 -2.98 -3.27
C LEU A 543 2.26 -2.17 -4.13
N CYS A 544 2.45 -0.87 -4.11
CA CYS A 544 1.71 0.08 -4.90
C CYS A 544 2.45 0.40 -6.22
N VAL A 545 1.73 1.03 -7.13
CA VAL A 545 2.29 1.52 -8.39
C VAL A 545 3.33 2.61 -8.11
N LEU A 546 4.35 2.72 -8.96
CA LEU A 546 5.32 3.82 -8.86
C LEU A 546 4.61 5.16 -9.07
N ARG A 547 4.95 6.16 -8.25
CA ARG A 547 4.51 7.54 -8.45
C ARG A 547 5.51 8.30 -9.30
N VAL A 548 5.16 9.55 -9.62
CA VAL A 548 6.00 10.45 -10.41
C VAL A 548 7.39 10.60 -9.78
N ARG A 549 7.46 10.69 -8.45
CA ARG A 549 8.70 10.74 -7.68
C ARG A 549 9.58 9.51 -7.88
N GLU A 550 9.04 8.29 -7.80
CA GLU A 550 9.84 7.08 -7.99
C GLU A 550 10.28 6.92 -9.44
N MET A 551 9.43 7.28 -10.41
CA MET A 551 9.82 7.28 -11.82
C MET A 551 10.94 8.28 -12.11
N ARG A 552 10.92 9.46 -11.47
CA ARG A 552 12.02 10.43 -11.52
C ARG A 552 13.33 9.81 -11.03
N GLN A 553 13.30 9.10 -9.91
CA GLN A 553 14.49 8.38 -9.41
C GLN A 553 14.97 7.31 -10.40
N LEU A 554 14.04 6.61 -11.05
CA LEU A 554 14.38 5.61 -12.07
C LEU A 554 15.05 6.27 -13.28
N VAL A 555 14.53 7.40 -13.77
CA VAL A 555 15.11 8.19 -14.87
C VAL A 555 16.50 8.72 -14.50
N VAL A 556 16.72 9.18 -13.27
CA VAL A 556 18.05 9.62 -12.80
C VAL A 556 19.06 8.48 -12.85
N LYS A 557 18.65 7.28 -12.43
CA LYS A 557 19.49 6.07 -12.48
C LYS A 557 19.70 5.56 -13.92
N PHE A 558 18.92 6.06 -14.88
CA PHE A 558 19.01 5.70 -16.29
C PHE A 558 20.01 6.63 -17.01
N ASN A 559 21.24 6.14 -17.21
CA ASN A 559 22.30 6.75 -18.05
C ASN A 559 22.66 8.23 -17.80
N GLY A 560 22.47 8.74 -16.58
CA GLY A 560 22.96 10.07 -16.19
C GLY A 560 22.28 11.22 -16.95
N CYS A 561 20.98 11.09 -17.21
CA CYS A 561 20.17 12.08 -17.92
C CYS A 561 20.36 13.49 -17.31
N THR A 562 20.79 14.45 -18.13
CA THR A 562 21.03 15.84 -17.71
C THR A 562 19.76 16.70 -17.67
N ASP A 563 18.67 16.23 -18.30
CA ASP A 563 17.37 16.91 -18.37
C ASP A 563 16.23 15.96 -17.97
N VAL A 564 16.23 15.58 -16.69
CA VAL A 564 15.29 14.62 -16.08
C VAL A 564 13.84 15.08 -16.25
N ASP A 565 13.56 16.37 -16.10
CA ASP A 565 12.21 16.92 -16.20
C ASP A 565 11.62 16.76 -17.61
N SER A 566 12.42 17.04 -18.65
CA SER A 566 12.00 16.87 -20.04
C SER A 566 11.69 15.41 -20.38
N VAL A 567 12.48 14.46 -19.88
CA VAL A 567 12.25 13.03 -20.08
C VAL A 567 11.02 12.54 -19.31
N LEU A 568 10.82 13.03 -18.08
CA LEU A 568 9.67 12.67 -17.26
C LEU A 568 8.36 13.21 -17.83
N ASP A 569 8.33 14.50 -18.21
CA ASP A 569 7.20 15.14 -18.91
C ASP A 569 6.84 14.34 -20.18
N ARG A 570 7.86 13.92 -20.92
CA ARG A 570 7.70 13.10 -22.12
C ARG A 570 7.12 11.73 -21.79
N LEU A 571 7.69 11.00 -20.83
CA LEU A 571 7.16 9.69 -20.40
C LEU A 571 5.69 9.83 -20.01
N GLN A 572 5.34 10.78 -19.14
CA GLN A 572 3.96 10.99 -18.72
C GLN A 572 3.02 11.27 -19.91
N SER A 573 3.43 12.14 -20.83
CA SER A 573 2.67 12.42 -22.04
C SER A 573 2.47 11.16 -22.88
N GLU A 574 3.53 10.36 -23.07
CA GLU A 574 3.49 9.12 -23.84
C GLU A 574 2.62 8.05 -23.16
N PHE A 575 2.75 7.84 -21.85
CA PHE A 575 1.90 6.95 -21.05
C PHE A 575 0.41 7.32 -21.17
N ARG A 576 0.08 8.61 -21.10
CA ARG A 576 -1.29 9.11 -21.32
C ARG A 576 -1.74 8.88 -22.76
N GLU A 577 -0.89 9.17 -23.74
CA GLU A 577 -1.25 9.10 -25.16
C GLU A 577 -1.57 7.65 -25.59
N ILE A 578 -0.79 6.66 -25.16
CA ILE A 578 -1.05 5.24 -25.46
C ILE A 578 -1.78 4.49 -24.33
N ASN A 579 -2.28 5.19 -23.30
CA ASN A 579 -3.04 4.63 -22.18
C ASN A 579 -2.35 3.41 -21.52
N LEU A 580 -1.03 3.50 -21.32
CA LEU A 580 -0.27 2.48 -20.60
C LEU A 580 -0.31 2.74 -19.07
N PRO A 581 -0.36 1.69 -18.24
CA PRO A 581 -0.19 1.84 -16.80
C PRO A 581 1.22 2.36 -16.46
N PHE A 582 1.32 3.35 -15.58
CA PHE A 582 2.58 4.00 -15.18
C PHE A 582 3.42 3.10 -14.25
N THR A 583 4.03 2.05 -14.82
CA THR A 583 4.81 1.04 -14.09
C THR A 583 6.29 1.11 -14.42
N ALA A 584 7.14 0.61 -13.50
CA ALA A 584 8.59 0.51 -13.72
C ALA A 584 8.93 -0.22 -15.02
N ALA A 585 8.27 -1.35 -15.28
CA ALA A 585 8.49 -2.18 -16.47
C ALA A 585 8.21 -1.40 -17.77
N ASN A 586 7.08 -0.70 -17.84
CA ASN A 586 6.73 0.11 -19.01
C ASN A 586 7.66 1.30 -19.17
N GLY A 587 8.06 1.93 -18.05
CA GLY A 587 9.01 3.04 -18.05
C GLY A 587 10.36 2.61 -18.61
N SER A 588 10.86 1.45 -18.19
CA SER A 588 12.10 0.88 -18.72
C SER A 588 12.03 0.55 -20.21
N ILE A 589 10.89 0.05 -20.73
CA ILE A 589 10.71 -0.21 -22.17
C ILE A 589 10.78 1.10 -22.97
N LEU A 590 10.03 2.13 -22.57
CA LEU A 590 10.04 3.43 -23.26
C LEU A 590 11.41 4.09 -23.20
N MET A 591 12.08 4.02 -22.04
CA MET A 591 13.44 4.54 -21.89
C MET A 591 14.46 3.80 -22.76
N SER A 592 14.34 2.47 -22.90
CA SER A 592 15.17 1.68 -23.81
C SER A 592 14.95 2.06 -25.29
N ILE A 593 13.71 2.41 -25.67
CA ILE A 593 13.41 2.93 -27.02
C ILE A 593 14.13 4.27 -27.24
N TYR A 594 14.15 5.16 -26.24
CA TYR A 594 14.84 6.45 -26.33
C TYR A 594 16.37 6.30 -26.48
N GLU A 595 16.97 5.30 -25.83
CA GLU A 595 18.41 5.01 -25.93
C GLU A 595 18.81 4.46 -27.29
N THR A 596 18.04 3.48 -27.77
CA THR A 596 18.33 2.80 -29.05
C THR A 596 18.17 3.76 -30.22
N GLN A 597 17.35 4.80 -30.07
CA GLN A 597 17.08 5.83 -31.08
C GLN A 597 17.28 7.22 -30.48
N SER A 598 18.54 7.63 -30.28
CA SER A 598 18.87 8.96 -29.75
C SER A 598 18.24 10.07 -30.59
N GLY A 599 17.29 10.80 -29.99
CA GLY A 599 16.50 11.83 -30.68
C GLY A 599 15.18 11.36 -31.29
N PHE A 600 14.76 10.11 -31.08
CA PHE A 600 13.42 9.65 -31.43
C PHE A 600 12.38 10.53 -30.76
N ARG A 601 11.53 11.19 -31.55
CA ARG A 601 10.29 11.82 -31.10
C ARG A 601 9.18 11.15 -31.90
N PRO A 602 8.26 10.40 -31.27
CA PRO A 602 7.20 9.75 -32.00
C PRO A 602 6.42 10.82 -32.75
N ILE A 603 6.28 10.61 -34.06
CA ILE A 603 5.53 11.52 -34.93
C ILE A 603 4.06 11.60 -34.48
N ASN A 604 3.52 10.48 -33.99
CA ASN A 604 2.18 10.36 -33.45
C ASN A 604 2.05 9.12 -32.55
N ARG A 605 0.92 9.02 -31.85
CA ARG A 605 0.50 7.87 -31.04
C ARG A 605 0.72 6.50 -31.69
N SER A 606 0.51 6.38 -33.01
CA SER A 606 0.63 5.09 -33.72
C SER A 606 2.07 4.61 -33.87
N VAL A 607 3.02 5.53 -34.08
CA VAL A 607 4.44 5.19 -34.15
C VAL A 607 4.96 4.77 -32.77
N LEU A 608 4.49 5.45 -31.71
CA LEU A 608 4.89 5.12 -30.35
C LEU A 608 4.48 3.70 -29.94
N ILE A 609 3.21 3.34 -30.14
CA ILE A 609 2.74 1.98 -29.81
C ILE A 609 3.41 0.92 -30.69
N GLU A 610 3.72 1.23 -31.96
CA GLU A 610 4.46 0.34 -32.85
C GLU A 610 5.88 0.09 -32.31
N GLN A 611 6.61 1.12 -31.89
CA GLN A 611 7.93 0.94 -31.27
C GLN A 611 7.87 0.17 -29.95
N PHE A 612 6.82 0.41 -29.15
CA PHE A 612 6.58 -0.35 -27.93
C PHE A 612 6.35 -1.85 -28.20
N ILE A 613 5.54 -2.18 -29.21
CA ILE A 613 5.30 -3.56 -29.64
C ILE A 613 6.57 -4.18 -30.26
N ASP A 614 7.32 -3.42 -31.06
CA ASP A 614 8.61 -3.84 -31.64
C ASP A 614 9.61 -4.24 -30.54
N ALA A 615 9.68 -3.46 -29.47
CA ALA A 615 10.51 -3.73 -28.30
C ALA A 615 10.05 -5.00 -27.57
N MET A 616 8.74 -5.16 -27.32
CA MET A 616 8.19 -6.34 -26.65
C MET A 616 8.39 -7.64 -27.46
N LEU A 617 8.19 -7.59 -28.78
CA LEU A 617 8.40 -8.73 -29.69
C LEU A 617 9.88 -8.94 -30.05
N LYS A 618 10.80 -8.13 -29.50
CA LYS A 618 12.24 -8.19 -29.76
C LYS A 618 12.56 -8.20 -31.25
N LYS A 619 11.94 -7.31 -32.04
CA LYS A 619 12.12 -7.23 -33.51
C LYS A 619 13.58 -7.14 -33.94
N ALA A 620 14.44 -6.54 -33.12
CA ALA A 620 15.88 -6.41 -33.37
C ALA A 620 16.69 -7.71 -33.14
N ALA A 621 16.08 -8.77 -32.58
CA ALA A 621 16.77 -10.03 -32.34
C ALA A 621 17.11 -10.74 -33.65
N VAL A 622 18.34 -11.26 -33.74
CA VAL A 622 18.88 -11.91 -34.96
C VAL A 622 18.02 -13.08 -35.43
N GLU A 623 17.32 -13.76 -34.51
CA GLU A 623 16.43 -14.89 -34.78
C GLU A 623 15.14 -14.49 -35.53
N GLN A 624 14.71 -13.23 -35.44
CA GLN A 624 13.53 -12.71 -36.13
C GLN A 624 13.78 -12.39 -37.62
N SER A 625 15.05 -12.35 -38.04
CA SER A 625 15.47 -12.03 -39.42
C SER A 625 15.81 -13.27 -40.26
N ARG A 626 15.62 -14.49 -39.73
CA ARG A 626 15.92 -15.75 -40.42
C ARG A 626 14.74 -16.18 -41.30
N ARG A 627 15.00 -16.58 -42.56
CA ARG A 627 13.96 -17.07 -43.50
C ARG A 627 13.23 -18.33 -43.06
N GLU A 628 13.81 -19.10 -42.15
CA GLU A 628 13.29 -20.38 -41.66
C GLU A 628 12.35 -20.22 -40.45
N THR A 629 12.23 -19.01 -39.88
CA THR A 629 11.41 -18.76 -38.69
C THR A 629 10.08 -18.10 -39.06
N PHE A 630 9.06 -18.30 -38.22
CA PHE A 630 7.83 -17.52 -38.27
C PHE A 630 8.18 -16.07 -37.88
N ASP A 631 8.47 -15.25 -38.87
CA ASP A 631 9.08 -13.93 -38.69
C ASP A 631 8.13 -12.86 -38.08
N TYR A 632 8.68 -11.68 -37.82
CA TYR A 632 7.94 -10.56 -37.23
C TYR A 632 6.69 -10.15 -38.06
N ALA A 633 6.77 -10.20 -39.39
CA ALA A 633 5.64 -9.85 -40.27
C ALA A 633 4.50 -10.87 -40.14
N ASN A 634 4.83 -12.16 -40.10
CA ASN A 634 3.86 -13.22 -39.88
C ASN A 634 3.22 -13.14 -38.49
N LYS A 635 4.01 -12.83 -37.45
CA LYS A 635 3.52 -12.63 -36.07
C LYS A 635 2.52 -11.49 -35.96
N THR A 636 2.85 -10.33 -36.50
CA THR A 636 1.98 -9.16 -36.46
C THR A 636 0.70 -9.35 -37.27
N ALA A 637 0.78 -10.01 -38.43
CA ALA A 637 -0.41 -10.35 -39.22
C ALA A 637 -1.33 -11.34 -38.50
N LEU A 638 -0.77 -12.35 -37.82
CA LEU A 638 -1.53 -13.30 -37.02
C LEU A 638 -2.22 -12.61 -35.83
N LEU A 639 -1.50 -11.76 -35.09
CA LEU A 639 -2.06 -11.01 -33.97
C LEU A 639 -3.15 -10.03 -34.41
N ALA A 640 -2.99 -9.38 -35.57
CA ALA A 640 -4.03 -8.55 -36.19
C ALA A 640 -5.30 -9.36 -36.52
N HIS A 641 -5.12 -10.58 -37.05
CA HIS A 641 -6.23 -11.47 -37.32
C HIS A 641 -6.98 -11.88 -36.05
N VAL A 642 -6.25 -12.29 -35.00
CA VAL A 642 -6.84 -12.65 -33.69
C VAL A 642 -7.57 -11.45 -33.07
N ALA A 643 -6.97 -10.26 -33.10
CA ALA A 643 -7.59 -9.03 -32.59
C ALA A 643 -8.89 -8.67 -33.33
N ALA A 644 -8.92 -8.85 -34.65
CA ALA A 644 -10.11 -8.61 -35.46
C ALA A 644 -11.22 -9.64 -35.21
N TRP A 645 -10.88 -10.90 -34.96
CA TRP A 645 -11.83 -11.92 -34.53
C TRP A 645 -12.45 -11.57 -33.17
N MET A 646 -11.61 -11.26 -32.16
CA MET A 646 -12.09 -10.80 -30.84
C MET A 646 -13.03 -9.60 -30.97
N ALA A 647 -12.70 -8.65 -31.86
CA ALA A 647 -13.55 -7.48 -32.12
C ALA A 647 -14.93 -7.83 -32.71
N LYS A 648 -15.00 -8.81 -33.62
CA LYS A 648 -16.26 -9.25 -34.25
C LYS A 648 -17.16 -10.03 -33.29
N GLU A 649 -16.57 -10.92 -32.49
CA GLU A 649 -17.30 -11.69 -31.48
C GLU A 649 -17.69 -10.85 -30.27
N ASN A 650 -17.09 -9.66 -30.12
CA ASN A 650 -17.22 -8.81 -28.93
C ASN A 650 -16.84 -9.57 -27.64
N ASP A 651 -15.85 -10.46 -27.74
CA ASP A 651 -15.23 -11.21 -26.64
C ASP A 651 -13.72 -10.94 -26.64
N TYR A 652 -13.24 -10.29 -25.58
CA TYR A 652 -11.85 -9.86 -25.42
C TYR A 652 -11.08 -10.67 -24.37
N ILE A 653 -11.76 -11.64 -23.72
CA ILE A 653 -11.17 -12.58 -22.76
C ILE A 653 -11.64 -14.02 -23.08
N PRO A 654 -11.43 -14.49 -24.32
CA PRO A 654 -11.82 -15.83 -24.74
C PRO A 654 -10.98 -16.92 -24.05
N SER A 655 -11.43 -18.18 -24.13
CA SER A 655 -10.63 -19.31 -23.66
C SER A 655 -9.34 -19.48 -24.46
N ALA A 656 -8.29 -19.99 -23.82
CA ALA A 656 -7.02 -20.27 -24.50
C ALA A 656 -7.20 -21.20 -25.71
N GLU A 657 -8.11 -22.17 -25.61
CA GLU A 657 -8.42 -23.09 -26.72
C GLU A 657 -9.09 -22.37 -27.91
N ALA A 658 -9.99 -21.41 -27.67
CA ALA A 658 -10.61 -20.65 -28.75
C ALA A 658 -9.57 -19.80 -29.52
N VAL A 659 -8.66 -19.15 -28.80
CA VAL A 659 -7.54 -18.40 -29.42
C VAL A 659 -6.64 -19.33 -30.22
N ARG A 660 -6.33 -20.50 -29.67
CA ARG A 660 -5.50 -21.53 -30.32
C ARG A 660 -6.12 -22.00 -31.63
N GLU A 661 -7.43 -22.28 -31.66
CA GLU A 661 -8.14 -22.69 -32.88
C GLU A 661 -8.20 -21.57 -33.93
N VAL A 662 -8.40 -20.31 -33.52
CA VAL A 662 -8.35 -19.16 -34.44
C VAL A 662 -6.96 -18.97 -35.03
N MET A 663 -5.91 -19.10 -34.22
CA MET A 663 -4.53 -19.02 -34.69
C MET A 663 -4.21 -20.11 -35.71
N LYS A 664 -4.62 -21.34 -35.40
CA LYS A 664 -4.46 -22.50 -36.28
C LYS A 664 -5.23 -22.31 -37.59
N GLY A 665 -6.49 -21.89 -37.53
CA GLY A 665 -7.31 -21.63 -38.71
C GLY A 665 -6.71 -20.58 -39.65
N TYR A 666 -6.09 -19.53 -39.11
CA TYR A 666 -5.35 -18.55 -39.91
C TYR A 666 -4.11 -19.16 -40.58
N ILE A 667 -3.30 -19.89 -39.83
CA ILE A 667 -2.07 -20.52 -40.32
C ILE A 667 -2.36 -21.53 -41.42
N ASP A 668 -3.37 -22.39 -41.22
CA ASP A 668 -3.84 -23.37 -42.20
C ASP A 668 -4.35 -22.68 -43.47
N LYS A 669 -5.13 -21.59 -43.33
CA LYS A 669 -5.65 -20.80 -44.46
C LYS A 669 -4.53 -20.15 -45.29
N MET A 670 -3.46 -19.70 -44.64
CA MET A 670 -2.31 -19.07 -45.29
C MET A 670 -1.27 -20.08 -45.81
N GLY A 671 -1.41 -21.37 -45.44
CA GLY A 671 -0.47 -22.43 -45.83
C GLY A 671 0.91 -22.30 -45.17
N LEU A 672 0.98 -21.75 -43.95
CA LEU A 672 2.22 -21.57 -43.20
C LEU A 672 2.50 -22.77 -42.28
N ILE A 673 3.78 -23.01 -41.94
CA ILE A 673 4.18 -24.07 -41.01
C ILE A 673 4.73 -23.41 -39.74
N ALA A 674 3.99 -23.49 -38.64
CA ALA A 674 4.44 -22.97 -37.34
C ALA A 674 3.89 -23.82 -36.18
N PRO A 675 4.71 -24.11 -35.15
CA PRO A 675 4.24 -24.79 -33.94
C PRO A 675 3.37 -23.83 -33.10
N ILE A 676 2.05 -24.01 -33.15
CA ILE A 676 1.06 -23.12 -32.50
C ILE A 676 1.35 -22.92 -31.01
N ASP A 677 1.60 -24.01 -30.28
CA ASP A 677 1.80 -23.95 -28.82
C ASP A 677 3.08 -23.18 -28.46
N SER A 678 4.13 -23.32 -29.27
CA SER A 678 5.38 -22.54 -29.11
C SER A 678 5.15 -21.07 -29.41
N LEU A 679 4.37 -20.74 -30.44
CA LEU A 679 4.07 -19.37 -30.83
C LEU A 679 3.19 -18.66 -29.79
N MET A 680 2.20 -19.38 -29.26
CA MET A 680 1.36 -18.91 -28.15
C MET A 680 2.22 -18.64 -26.90
N ASN A 681 3.15 -19.55 -26.56
CA ASN A 681 4.08 -19.34 -25.45
C ASN A 681 5.03 -18.16 -25.69
N GLU A 682 5.44 -17.93 -26.93
CA GLU A 682 6.25 -16.74 -27.29
C GLU A 682 5.47 -15.44 -27.04
N PHE A 683 4.19 -15.37 -27.43
CA PHE A 683 3.35 -14.19 -27.16
C PHE A 683 3.07 -13.95 -25.68
N LEU A 684 2.96 -15.01 -24.88
CA LEU A 684 2.85 -14.93 -23.42
C LEU A 684 4.16 -14.44 -22.79
N THR A 685 5.30 -14.98 -23.25
CA THR A 685 6.63 -14.60 -22.75
C THR A 685 6.99 -13.16 -23.12
N ALA A 686 6.67 -12.74 -24.35
CA ALA A 686 6.78 -11.35 -24.81
C ALA A 686 5.74 -10.43 -24.15
N ARG A 687 4.80 -10.99 -23.38
CA ARG A 687 3.71 -10.30 -22.70
C ARG A 687 2.82 -9.47 -23.64
N ILE A 688 2.67 -9.91 -24.88
CA ILE A 688 1.62 -9.41 -25.79
C ILE A 688 0.27 -9.92 -25.32
N LEU A 689 0.22 -11.22 -25.01
CA LEU A 689 -0.93 -11.90 -24.43
C LEU A 689 -0.65 -12.20 -22.95
N VAL A 690 -1.70 -12.30 -22.16
CA VAL A 690 -1.64 -12.70 -20.74
C VAL A 690 -2.72 -13.72 -20.42
N ARG A 691 -2.43 -14.63 -19.49
CA ARG A 691 -3.43 -15.54 -18.94
C ARG A 691 -4.28 -14.82 -17.90
N ARG A 692 -5.58 -15.09 -17.93
CA ARG A 692 -6.59 -14.66 -16.96
C ARG A 692 -7.11 -15.88 -16.21
N ALA A 693 -8.05 -15.68 -15.28
CA ALA A 693 -8.70 -16.78 -14.57
C ALA A 693 -9.34 -17.79 -15.55
N ASP A 694 -9.46 -19.05 -15.12
CA ASP A 694 -10.07 -20.15 -15.87
C ASP A 694 -9.46 -20.40 -17.26
N ASP A 695 -8.14 -20.26 -17.37
CA ASP A 695 -7.36 -20.47 -18.60
C ASP A 695 -7.86 -19.65 -19.81
N ARG A 696 -8.27 -18.41 -19.54
CA ARG A 696 -8.62 -17.44 -20.57
C ARG A 696 -7.43 -16.59 -20.98
N LEU A 697 -7.47 -16.04 -22.19
CA LEU A 697 -6.42 -15.18 -22.74
C LEU A 697 -6.97 -13.81 -23.10
N SER A 698 -6.18 -12.78 -22.84
CA SER A 698 -6.44 -11.43 -23.35
C SER A 698 -5.14 -10.83 -23.90
N PHE A 699 -5.27 -9.82 -24.75
CA PHE A 699 -4.15 -8.89 -24.93
C PHE A 699 -3.83 -8.23 -23.58
N ARG A 700 -2.54 -7.97 -23.33
CA ARG A 700 -2.10 -7.37 -22.06
C ARG A 700 -2.62 -5.95 -21.90
N TYR A 701 -2.48 -5.16 -22.96
CA TYR A 701 -2.88 -3.75 -22.98
C TYR A 701 -3.96 -3.53 -24.02
N ARG A 702 -4.95 -2.72 -23.64
CA ARG A 702 -6.01 -2.27 -24.55
C ARG A 702 -5.42 -1.63 -25.81
N ALA A 703 -4.43 -0.76 -25.65
CA ALA A 703 -3.78 -0.08 -26.77
C ALA A 703 -3.09 -1.04 -27.77
N VAL A 704 -2.59 -2.19 -27.29
CA VAL A 704 -1.98 -3.21 -28.16
C VAL A 704 -3.05 -3.92 -28.99
N LEU A 705 -4.18 -4.28 -28.37
CA LEU A 705 -5.35 -4.81 -29.10
C LEU A 705 -5.86 -3.80 -30.13
N GLU A 706 -6.07 -2.55 -29.72
CA GLU A 706 -6.56 -1.46 -30.58
C GLU A 706 -5.62 -1.23 -31.78
N TYR A 707 -4.30 -1.28 -31.56
CA TYR A 707 -3.31 -1.20 -32.62
C TYR A 707 -3.44 -2.36 -33.61
N PHE A 708 -3.59 -3.60 -33.15
CA PHE A 708 -3.74 -4.76 -34.02
C PHE A 708 -5.07 -4.77 -34.79
N ILE A 709 -6.15 -4.25 -34.22
CA ILE A 709 -7.41 -3.98 -34.93
C ILE A 709 -7.17 -2.97 -36.05
N ALA A 710 -6.48 -1.87 -35.76
CA ALA A 710 -6.13 -0.86 -36.76
C ALA A 710 -5.22 -1.40 -37.88
N LEU A 711 -4.29 -2.31 -37.53
CA LEU A 711 -3.45 -3.00 -38.51
C LEU A 711 -4.30 -3.86 -39.44
N GLN A 712 -5.32 -4.56 -38.93
CA GLN A 712 -6.28 -5.31 -39.75
C GLN A 712 -7.12 -4.39 -40.64
N MET A 713 -7.55 -3.21 -40.15
CA MET A 713 -8.27 -2.23 -41.00
C MET A 713 -7.42 -1.77 -42.19
N GLY A 714 -6.09 -1.75 -42.05
CA GLY A 714 -5.15 -1.44 -43.13
C GLY A 714 -5.01 -2.53 -44.18
N SER A 715 -5.17 -3.80 -43.81
CA SER A 715 -4.97 -4.95 -44.68
C SER A 715 -6.27 -5.53 -45.26
N ASP A 716 -7.41 -5.30 -44.60
CA ASP A 716 -8.73 -5.83 -44.99
C ASP A 716 -9.77 -4.69 -45.13
N PRO A 717 -10.06 -4.24 -46.37
CA PRO A 717 -11.08 -3.23 -46.64
C PRO A 717 -12.49 -3.61 -46.17
N THR A 718 -12.83 -4.90 -46.16
CA THR A 718 -14.15 -5.37 -45.70
C THR A 718 -14.27 -5.20 -44.19
N PHE A 719 -13.19 -5.50 -43.46
CA PHE A 719 -13.14 -5.25 -42.02
C PHE A 719 -13.16 -3.75 -41.70
N LYS A 720 -12.46 -2.91 -42.46
CA LYS A 720 -12.55 -1.44 -42.32
C LYS A 720 -13.99 -0.96 -42.48
N ALA A 721 -14.70 -1.41 -43.52
CA ALA A 721 -16.11 -1.05 -43.73
C ALA A 721 -16.99 -1.49 -42.55
N TRP A 722 -16.76 -2.69 -42.01
CA TRP A 722 -17.46 -3.20 -40.83
C TRP A 722 -17.20 -2.34 -39.56
N VAL A 723 -15.98 -1.86 -39.34
CA VAL A 723 -15.67 -0.94 -38.21
C VAL A 723 -16.36 0.41 -38.40
N MET A 724 -16.40 0.90 -39.64
CA MET A 724 -16.94 2.21 -40.01
C MET A 724 -18.47 2.26 -40.09
N GLU A 725 -19.22 1.20 -39.79
CA GLU A 725 -20.68 1.27 -39.74
C GLU A 725 -21.16 2.30 -38.68
N ASP A 726 -22.30 2.96 -38.97
CA ASP A 726 -22.85 4.07 -38.15
C ASP A 726 -23.07 3.70 -36.67
N GLU A 727 -23.44 2.46 -36.38
CA GLU A 727 -23.66 1.99 -35.02
C GLU A 727 -22.34 1.73 -34.25
N ARG A 728 -21.20 1.60 -34.93
CA ARG A 728 -19.96 1.08 -34.34
C ARG A 728 -18.82 2.08 -34.30
N TYR A 729 -18.61 2.91 -35.31
CA TYR A 729 -17.37 3.71 -35.43
C TYR A 729 -17.04 4.58 -34.19
N LEU A 730 -18.05 5.10 -33.47
CA LEU A 730 -17.86 5.85 -32.22
C LEU A 730 -17.39 5.00 -31.03
N THR A 731 -17.44 3.67 -31.15
CA THR A 731 -16.88 2.73 -30.16
C THR A 731 -15.48 2.25 -30.54
N PHE A 732 -14.95 2.62 -31.72
CA PHE A 732 -13.64 2.27 -32.26
C PHE A 732 -12.72 3.50 -32.46
N VAL A 733 -12.85 4.51 -31.58
CA VAL A 733 -12.18 5.80 -31.75
C VAL A 733 -10.66 5.67 -31.83
N ASN A 734 -10.06 4.90 -30.93
CA ASN A 734 -8.62 4.74 -30.86
C ASN A 734 -8.08 3.99 -32.07
N GLU A 735 -8.78 2.95 -32.52
CA GLU A 735 -8.42 2.12 -33.66
C GLU A 735 -8.44 2.92 -34.96
N ILE A 736 -9.47 3.74 -35.16
CA ILE A 736 -9.56 4.64 -36.32
C ILE A 736 -8.43 5.69 -36.27
N GLN A 737 -8.08 6.20 -35.09
CA GLN A 737 -6.94 7.12 -34.93
C GLN A 737 -5.60 6.42 -35.21
N TYR A 738 -5.40 5.19 -34.74
CA TYR A 738 -4.21 4.39 -35.04
C TYR A 738 -4.08 4.12 -36.55
N TYR A 739 -5.21 3.78 -37.20
CA TYR A 739 -5.28 3.62 -38.65
C TYR A 739 -4.88 4.91 -39.38
N ALA A 740 -5.45 6.05 -38.95
CA ALA A 740 -5.14 7.36 -39.50
C ALA A 740 -3.66 7.73 -39.33
N GLY A 741 -3.08 7.50 -38.15
CA GLY A 741 -1.67 7.81 -37.85
C GLY A 741 -0.67 6.98 -38.65
N ARG A 742 -1.04 5.76 -39.03
CA ARG A 742 -0.23 4.86 -39.85
C ARG A 742 -0.31 5.22 -41.34
N LEU A 743 -1.51 5.41 -41.88
CA LEU A 743 -1.72 5.63 -43.31
C LEU A 743 -1.45 7.09 -43.74
N ARG A 744 -1.87 8.06 -42.93
CA ARG A 744 -1.65 9.52 -43.06
C ARG A 744 -2.19 10.22 -44.32
N ASN A 745 -2.65 9.50 -45.34
CA ASN A 745 -3.04 10.03 -46.65
C ASN A 745 -4.47 9.68 -47.10
N ASP A 746 -5.37 9.30 -46.18
CA ASP A 746 -6.76 8.94 -46.50
C ASP A 746 -7.72 10.11 -46.27
N ALA A 747 -7.80 11.00 -47.27
CA ALA A 747 -8.71 12.15 -47.24
C ALA A 747 -10.19 11.74 -47.17
N GLY A 748 -10.56 10.61 -47.79
CA GLY A 748 -11.94 10.11 -47.80
C GLY A 748 -12.45 9.76 -46.40
N LEU A 749 -11.59 9.18 -45.55
CA LEU A 749 -11.92 8.93 -44.15
C LEU A 749 -12.17 10.22 -43.37
N VAL A 750 -11.37 11.28 -43.61
CA VAL A 750 -11.55 12.57 -42.92
C VAL A 750 -12.88 13.22 -43.32
N ASP A 751 -13.21 13.16 -44.61
CA ASP A 751 -14.48 13.67 -45.14
C ASP A 751 -15.69 12.91 -44.58
N GLU A 752 -15.63 11.58 -44.55
CA GLU A 752 -16.70 10.75 -44.00
C GLU A 752 -16.95 11.05 -42.51
N ILE A 753 -15.88 11.17 -41.71
CA ILE A 753 -15.99 11.52 -40.28
C ILE A 753 -16.50 12.95 -40.10
N GLY A 754 -16.03 13.91 -40.90
CA GLY A 754 -16.48 15.30 -40.85
C GLY A 754 -17.96 15.46 -41.20
N GLN A 755 -18.45 14.72 -42.21
CA GLN A 755 -19.87 14.69 -42.58
C GLN A 755 -20.74 14.13 -41.44
N ARG A 756 -20.34 12.98 -40.87
CA ARG A 756 -21.04 12.38 -39.73
C ARG A 756 -21.05 13.30 -38.50
N PHE A 757 -19.92 13.95 -38.22
CA PHE A 757 -19.82 14.93 -37.14
C PHE A 757 -20.79 16.10 -37.33
N THR A 758 -20.85 16.65 -38.54
CA THR A 758 -21.76 17.74 -38.89
C THR A 758 -23.23 17.31 -38.74
N ALA A 759 -23.56 16.08 -39.13
CA ALA A 759 -24.90 15.52 -38.94
C ALA A 759 -25.29 15.40 -37.45
N ILE A 760 -24.36 15.02 -36.58
CA ILE A 760 -24.58 15.00 -35.11
C ILE A 760 -24.86 16.41 -34.60
N LEU A 761 -24.06 17.41 -34.99
CA LEU A 761 -24.28 18.81 -34.60
C LEU A 761 -25.65 19.32 -35.08
N SER A 762 -26.02 19.05 -36.34
CA SER A 762 -27.31 19.41 -36.88
C SER A 762 -28.47 18.75 -36.13
N GLY A 763 -28.34 17.48 -35.76
CA GLY A 763 -29.34 16.75 -34.97
C GLY A 763 -29.56 17.37 -33.58
N ILE A 764 -28.48 17.75 -32.87
CA ILE A 764 -28.60 18.40 -31.57
C ILE A 764 -29.19 19.81 -31.72
N ALA A 765 -28.82 20.55 -32.77
CA ALA A 765 -29.36 21.89 -33.03
C ALA A 765 -30.87 21.87 -33.35
N GLN A 766 -31.38 20.78 -33.95
CA GLN A 766 -32.82 20.60 -34.18
C GLN A 766 -33.59 20.40 -32.87
N ASP A 767 -33.00 19.70 -31.91
CA ASP A 767 -33.61 19.40 -30.60
C ASP A 767 -33.52 20.57 -29.62
N LYS A 768 -32.33 21.18 -29.50
CA LYS A 768 -32.02 22.21 -28.50
C LYS A 768 -32.03 23.66 -29.03
N GLY A 769 -32.28 23.85 -30.32
CA GLY A 769 -32.18 25.15 -31.00
C GLY A 769 -30.76 25.46 -31.53
N PRO A 770 -30.61 26.50 -32.36
CA PRO A 770 -29.33 26.84 -32.98
C PRO A 770 -28.29 27.30 -31.95
N PHE A 771 -27.05 26.82 -32.10
CA PHE A 771 -25.93 27.25 -31.27
C PHE A 771 -25.41 28.60 -31.73
N ASP A 772 -25.56 29.62 -30.88
CA ASP A 772 -25.00 30.95 -31.12
C ASP A 772 -23.63 31.08 -30.45
N ILE A 773 -22.60 30.51 -31.07
CA ILE A 773 -21.22 30.56 -30.56
C ILE A 773 -20.65 31.98 -30.46
N VAL A 774 -21.28 32.97 -31.11
CA VAL A 774 -20.89 34.39 -31.01
C VAL A 774 -21.27 34.95 -29.63
N GLN A 775 -22.29 34.40 -28.98
CA GLN A 775 -22.69 34.83 -27.63
C GLN A 775 -21.63 34.55 -26.57
N ILE A 776 -20.73 33.58 -26.77
CA ILE A 776 -19.64 33.30 -25.84
C ILE A 776 -18.81 34.57 -25.63
N ALA A 777 -18.54 35.33 -26.69
CA ALA A 777 -17.78 36.58 -26.61
C ALA A 777 -18.49 37.68 -25.79
N ASN A 778 -19.81 37.59 -25.65
CA ASN A 778 -20.66 38.57 -24.97
C ASN A 778 -21.13 38.10 -23.58
N LEU A 779 -20.61 36.97 -23.09
CA LEU A 779 -20.99 36.43 -21.78
C LEU A 779 -20.64 37.45 -20.68
N LYS A 780 -21.63 37.77 -19.85
CA LYS A 780 -21.45 38.64 -18.68
C LYS A 780 -21.35 37.78 -17.43
N LEU A 781 -20.18 37.81 -16.80
CA LEU A 781 -19.95 37.13 -15.53
C LEU A 781 -20.57 37.92 -14.36
N PRO A 782 -20.99 37.26 -13.28
CA PRO A 782 -21.39 37.94 -12.04
C PRO A 782 -20.32 38.92 -11.54
N ALA A 783 -20.77 40.01 -10.89
CA ALA A 783 -19.88 40.99 -10.28
C ALA A 783 -19.04 40.34 -9.18
N ASN A 784 -17.81 40.81 -9.04
CA ASN A 784 -16.86 40.26 -8.09
C ASN A 784 -17.08 40.95 -6.73
N ASP A 785 -17.86 40.33 -5.84
CA ASP A 785 -18.16 40.87 -4.51
C ASP A 785 -17.00 40.65 -3.50
N SER A 786 -16.01 39.83 -3.86
CA SER A 786 -14.77 39.58 -3.10
C SER A 786 -13.52 39.58 -3.99
N ASP A 787 -12.34 39.84 -3.41
CA ASP A 787 -11.05 39.79 -4.12
C ASP A 787 -10.61 38.34 -4.49
N VAL A 788 -11.42 37.30 -4.24
CA VAL A 788 -11.01 35.88 -4.35
C VAL A 788 -10.55 35.48 -5.75
N ALA A 789 -11.29 35.82 -6.80
CA ALA A 789 -10.89 35.48 -8.18
C ALA A 789 -9.61 36.24 -8.60
N ALA A 790 -9.45 37.49 -8.17
CA ALA A 790 -8.27 38.29 -8.41
C ALA A 790 -7.05 37.79 -7.61
N ASP A 791 -7.29 37.27 -6.40
CA ASP A 791 -6.29 36.62 -5.54
C ASP A 791 -5.86 35.26 -6.11
N MET A 792 -6.79 34.43 -6.58
CA MET A 792 -6.49 33.17 -7.28
C MET A 792 -5.61 33.42 -8.50
N LEU A 793 -6.03 34.32 -9.38
CA LEU A 793 -5.24 34.71 -10.54
C LEU A 793 -3.88 35.29 -10.15
N SER A 794 -3.84 36.12 -9.10
CA SER A 794 -2.60 36.68 -8.57
C SER A 794 -1.66 35.62 -8.00
N ARG A 795 -2.17 34.55 -7.39
CA ARG A 795 -1.39 33.42 -6.86
C ARG A 795 -0.87 32.55 -7.99
N GLN A 796 -1.71 32.19 -8.96
CA GLN A 796 -1.30 31.41 -10.14
C GLN A 796 -0.24 32.15 -10.97
N LEU A 797 -0.30 33.48 -11.01
CA LEU A 797 0.73 34.31 -11.63
C LEU A 797 1.95 34.55 -10.75
N ALA A 798 1.95 34.31 -9.43
CA ALA A 798 3.04 34.75 -8.55
C ALA A 798 4.30 33.86 -8.62
N ALA A 799 4.13 32.54 -8.58
CA ALA A 799 5.23 31.57 -8.70
C ALA A 799 4.71 30.22 -9.26
N PRO A 800 5.50 29.53 -10.09
CA PRO A 800 5.31 28.11 -10.37
C PRO A 800 5.25 27.31 -9.08
N MET A 801 4.51 26.21 -9.14
CA MET A 801 4.41 25.24 -8.05
C MET A 801 5.79 24.67 -7.67
N SER A 802 5.94 24.25 -6.41
CA SER A 802 7.10 23.48 -5.98
C SER A 802 7.22 22.17 -6.78
N GLN A 803 8.39 21.53 -6.80
CA GLN A 803 8.55 20.27 -7.52
C GLN A 803 7.62 19.17 -6.97
N GLU A 804 7.43 19.13 -5.64
CA GLU A 804 6.52 18.20 -4.98
C GLU A 804 5.06 18.47 -5.35
N GLU A 805 4.62 19.74 -5.28
CA GLU A 805 3.26 20.13 -5.68
C GLU A 805 3.01 19.82 -7.17
N ARG A 806 4.03 19.99 -8.03
CA ARG A 806 3.93 19.66 -9.45
C ARG A 806 3.81 18.15 -9.69
N ASP A 807 4.64 17.36 -9.01
CA ASP A 807 4.62 15.91 -9.14
C ASP A 807 3.24 15.36 -8.71
N ASP A 808 2.63 15.90 -7.64
CA ASP A 808 1.27 15.56 -7.17
C ASP A 808 0.18 15.92 -8.19
N GLU A 809 0.20 17.14 -8.76
CA GLU A 809 -0.79 17.55 -9.78
C GLU A 809 -0.64 16.73 -11.07
N LEU A 810 0.60 16.41 -11.47
CA LEU A 810 0.86 15.56 -12.63
C LEU A 810 0.43 14.11 -12.39
N GLU A 811 0.53 13.62 -11.15
CA GLU A 811 0.05 12.31 -10.75
C GLU A 811 -1.48 12.22 -10.83
N ALA A 812 -2.19 13.26 -10.39
CA ALA A 812 -3.65 13.34 -10.51
C ALA A 812 -4.15 13.32 -11.97
N GLU A 813 -3.30 13.72 -12.91
CA GLU A 813 -3.57 13.69 -14.35
C GLU A 813 -3.17 12.37 -15.03
N LEU A 814 -2.50 11.43 -14.35
CA LEU A 814 -2.17 10.12 -14.91
C LEU A 814 -3.42 9.21 -14.95
N PRO A 815 -3.55 8.32 -15.96
CA PRO A 815 -4.62 7.35 -15.99
C PRO A 815 -4.47 6.40 -14.79
N VAL A 816 -5.42 6.46 -13.86
CA VAL A 816 -5.47 5.51 -12.74
C VAL A 816 -6.03 4.19 -13.27
N ASP A 817 -5.20 3.14 -13.30
CA ASP A 817 -5.65 1.79 -13.64
C ASP A 817 -6.38 1.18 -12.43
N VAL A 818 -7.59 1.67 -12.17
CA VAL A 818 -8.48 1.16 -11.12
C VAL A 818 -8.83 -0.28 -11.50
N GLU A 819 -8.43 -1.26 -10.68
CA GLU A 819 -8.82 -2.69 -10.79
C GLU A 819 -8.34 -3.45 -12.05
N ASN A 820 -7.20 -3.12 -12.66
CA ASN A 820 -6.69 -3.78 -13.89
C ASN A 820 -7.67 -3.66 -15.09
N ARG A 821 -8.39 -2.56 -15.22
CA ARG A 821 -9.40 -2.31 -16.27
C ARG A 821 -8.79 -1.99 -17.64
N GLN A 822 -7.82 -2.79 -18.08
CA GLN A 822 -7.36 -2.86 -19.47
C GLN A 822 -8.32 -3.65 -20.37
N GLU A 823 -9.43 -4.13 -19.82
CA GLU A 823 -10.49 -4.81 -20.56
C GLU A 823 -11.21 -3.83 -21.49
N VAL A 824 -11.59 -4.32 -22.67
CA VAL A 824 -12.27 -3.51 -23.66
C VAL A 824 -13.78 -3.56 -23.42
N PHE A 825 -14.33 -2.42 -23.02
CA PHE A 825 -15.76 -2.20 -22.91
C PHE A 825 -16.24 -1.26 -24.02
N ARG A 826 -17.21 -1.72 -24.82
CA ARG A 826 -17.77 -0.96 -25.96
C ARG A 826 -19.26 -0.68 -25.74
N PRO A 827 -19.63 0.27 -24.85
CA PRO A 827 -21.02 0.64 -24.68
C PRO A 827 -21.53 1.34 -25.93
N LYS A 828 -22.80 1.09 -26.28
CA LYS A 828 -23.45 1.86 -27.35
C LYS A 828 -23.55 3.33 -26.92
N VAL A 829 -23.01 4.22 -27.73
CA VAL A 829 -23.11 5.66 -27.52
C VAL A 829 -24.47 6.13 -28.04
N VAL A 830 -25.47 6.19 -27.16
CA VAL A 830 -26.85 6.53 -27.55
C VAL A 830 -27.15 8.00 -27.34
N ASP A 831 -26.71 8.58 -26.22
CA ASP A 831 -26.99 9.97 -25.86
C ASP A 831 -26.36 10.97 -26.86
N PRO A 832 -27.12 11.96 -27.38
CA PRO A 832 -26.60 12.94 -28.32
C PRO A 832 -25.40 13.76 -27.80
N GLY A 833 -25.35 14.08 -26.50
CA GLY A 833 -24.22 14.79 -25.90
C GLY A 833 -22.96 13.94 -25.85
N GLN A 834 -23.09 12.66 -25.50
CA GLN A 834 -22.00 11.69 -25.57
C GLN A 834 -21.52 11.48 -27.02
N LYS A 835 -22.44 11.36 -27.98
CA LYS A 835 -22.09 11.26 -29.40
C LYS A 835 -21.27 12.47 -29.86
N LEU A 836 -21.65 13.68 -29.42
CA LEU A 836 -20.92 14.90 -29.76
C LEU A 836 -19.48 14.88 -29.28
N ILE A 837 -19.24 14.59 -28.00
CA ILE A 837 -17.88 14.63 -27.43
C ILE A 837 -16.99 13.52 -27.98
N VAL A 838 -17.52 12.31 -28.15
CA VAL A 838 -16.79 11.17 -28.72
C VAL A 838 -16.45 11.42 -30.19
N ALA A 839 -17.39 11.98 -30.96
CA ALA A 839 -17.15 12.37 -32.35
C ALA A 839 -16.13 13.52 -32.46
N LEU A 840 -16.16 14.51 -31.54
CA LEU A 840 -15.15 15.58 -31.48
C LEU A 840 -13.74 15.01 -31.27
N PHE A 841 -13.57 14.09 -30.32
CA PHE A 841 -12.28 13.44 -30.07
C PHE A 841 -11.80 12.63 -31.27
N LEU A 842 -12.69 11.83 -31.87
CA LEU A 842 -12.38 11.05 -33.07
C LEU A 842 -11.94 11.98 -34.22
N TYR A 843 -12.76 12.97 -34.54
CA TYR A 843 -12.52 13.86 -35.66
C TYR A 843 -11.24 14.68 -35.47
N SER A 844 -11.02 15.23 -34.27
CA SER A 844 -9.78 15.93 -33.90
C SER A 844 -8.55 15.05 -34.08
N GLY A 845 -8.61 13.81 -33.58
CA GLY A 845 -7.50 12.85 -33.69
C GLY A 845 -7.23 12.40 -35.11
N VAL A 846 -8.26 12.26 -35.95
CA VAL A 846 -8.09 11.90 -37.37
C VAL A 846 -7.44 13.07 -38.14
N VAL A 847 -7.91 14.30 -37.96
CA VAL A 847 -7.32 15.49 -38.60
C VAL A 847 -5.87 15.69 -38.16
N LYS A 848 -5.56 15.51 -36.87
CA LYS A 848 -4.18 15.54 -36.32
C LYS A 848 -3.26 14.56 -37.03
N ASN A 849 -3.73 13.35 -37.32
CA ASN A 849 -2.92 12.25 -37.85
C ASN A 849 -2.82 12.21 -39.39
N MET A 850 -3.73 12.87 -40.10
CA MET A 850 -3.75 12.89 -41.58
C MET A 850 -2.85 14.00 -42.13
N GLU A 851 -1.55 13.73 -42.14
CA GLU A 851 -0.52 14.69 -42.55
C GLU A 851 -0.51 14.96 -44.05
N LEU A 852 -0.76 13.94 -44.86
CA LEU A 852 -0.55 13.92 -46.32
C LEU A 852 -1.83 14.24 -47.11
N ILE A 853 -2.71 15.07 -46.54
CA ILE A 853 -3.86 15.67 -47.23
C ILE A 853 -3.56 17.13 -47.59
N ASP A 854 -4.30 17.69 -48.55
CA ASP A 854 -4.08 19.05 -49.01
C ASP A 854 -4.40 20.12 -47.94
N ASP A 855 -3.71 21.25 -48.00
CA ASP A 855 -3.83 22.34 -47.02
C ASP A 855 -5.25 22.94 -46.96
N ALA A 856 -5.91 23.08 -48.11
CA ALA A 856 -7.24 23.64 -48.19
C ALA A 856 -8.27 22.74 -47.50
N SER A 857 -8.21 21.44 -47.74
CA SER A 857 -9.05 20.45 -47.06
C SER A 857 -8.76 20.43 -45.55
N LYS A 858 -7.49 20.44 -45.16
CA LYS A 858 -7.10 20.48 -43.74
C LYS A 858 -7.65 21.70 -43.02
N ARG A 859 -7.54 22.90 -43.61
CA ARG A 859 -8.09 24.14 -43.03
C ARG A 859 -9.61 24.13 -42.93
N ARG A 860 -10.31 23.61 -43.94
CA ARG A 860 -11.77 23.40 -43.88
C ARG A 860 -12.16 22.51 -42.70
N HIS A 861 -11.49 21.37 -42.51
CA HIS A 861 -11.75 20.49 -41.37
C HIS A 861 -11.42 21.16 -40.02
N LEU A 862 -10.34 21.93 -39.94
CA LEU A 862 -10.03 22.72 -38.75
C LEU A 862 -11.12 23.75 -38.43
N ALA A 863 -11.69 24.42 -39.43
CA ALA A 863 -12.81 25.36 -39.23
C ALA A 863 -14.06 24.66 -38.66
N GLU A 864 -14.38 23.46 -39.14
CA GLU A 864 -15.46 22.64 -38.59
C GLU A 864 -15.18 22.21 -37.15
N LEU A 865 -13.94 21.83 -36.84
CA LEU A 865 -13.51 21.50 -35.47
C LEU A 865 -13.58 22.71 -34.54
N TRP A 866 -13.14 23.91 -34.97
CA TRP A 866 -13.26 25.12 -34.17
C TRP A 866 -14.72 25.43 -33.83
N ARG A 867 -15.63 25.28 -34.80
CA ARG A 867 -17.07 25.40 -34.57
C ARG A 867 -17.57 24.34 -33.59
N GLY A 868 -17.14 23.09 -33.74
CA GLY A 868 -17.49 21.98 -32.86
C GLY A 868 -17.07 22.20 -31.40
N TRP A 869 -15.80 22.52 -31.17
CA TRP A 869 -15.26 22.83 -29.84
C TRP A 869 -15.90 24.07 -29.22
N SER A 870 -16.18 25.10 -30.02
CA SER A 870 -16.92 26.29 -29.55
C SER A 870 -18.36 25.95 -29.17
N THR A 871 -19.01 25.05 -29.90
CA THR A 871 -20.35 24.55 -29.56
C THR A 871 -20.33 23.76 -28.25
N PHE A 872 -19.32 22.92 -28.05
CA PHE A 872 -19.14 22.17 -26.81
C PHE A 872 -18.90 23.10 -25.61
N LEU A 873 -18.09 24.15 -25.77
CA LEU A 873 -17.91 25.19 -24.76
C LEU A 873 -19.22 25.92 -24.46
N TYR A 874 -19.98 26.32 -25.49
CA TYR A 874 -21.29 26.97 -25.31
C TYR A 874 -22.26 26.12 -24.49
N LEU A 875 -22.38 24.83 -24.82
CA LEU A 875 -23.23 23.89 -24.08
C LEU A 875 -22.74 23.71 -22.63
N SER A 876 -21.43 23.61 -22.43
CA SER A 876 -20.82 23.48 -21.10
C SER A 876 -21.03 24.72 -20.24
N LEU A 877 -20.97 25.93 -20.82
CA LEU A 877 -21.22 27.18 -20.10
C LEU A 877 -22.68 27.35 -19.70
N THR A 878 -23.62 26.82 -20.49
CA THR A 878 -25.07 26.93 -20.23
C THR A 878 -25.48 26.23 -18.93
N ILE A 879 -24.76 25.17 -18.52
CA ILE A 879 -25.07 24.41 -17.30
C ILE A 879 -24.35 24.93 -16.04
N VAL A 880 -23.40 25.87 -16.17
CA VAL A 880 -22.60 26.37 -15.04
C VAL A 880 -23.44 26.96 -13.89
N PRO A 881 -24.49 27.78 -14.15
CA PRO A 881 -25.30 28.32 -13.06
C PRO A 881 -25.98 27.24 -12.21
N GLU A 882 -26.45 26.17 -12.84
CA GLU A 882 -27.06 25.02 -12.14
C GLU A 882 -26.02 24.23 -11.34
N ILE A 883 -24.82 24.03 -11.92
CA ILE A 883 -23.70 23.39 -11.22
C ILE A 883 -23.31 24.19 -9.97
N ALA A 884 -23.20 25.51 -10.08
CA ALA A 884 -22.80 26.38 -8.96
C ALA A 884 -23.85 26.39 -7.85
N LYS A 885 -25.14 26.49 -8.21
CA LYS A 885 -26.26 26.53 -7.27
C LYS A 885 -26.42 25.23 -6.47
N HIS A 886 -26.30 24.09 -7.15
CA HIS A 886 -26.52 22.79 -6.51
C HIS A 886 -25.25 22.21 -5.89
N ARG A 887 -24.06 22.69 -6.30
CA ARG A 887 -22.72 22.15 -5.96
C ARG A 887 -22.58 20.64 -6.17
N LYS A 888 -23.56 20.08 -6.85
CA LYS A 888 -23.79 18.66 -7.08
C LYS A 888 -24.41 18.57 -8.45
N PHE A 889 -23.81 17.80 -9.33
CA PHE A 889 -24.34 17.61 -10.67
C PHE A 889 -24.21 16.14 -11.06
N ARG A 890 -25.29 15.57 -11.61
CA ARG A 890 -25.31 14.17 -11.99
C ARG A 890 -25.15 14.06 -13.50
N ILE A 891 -24.07 13.43 -13.95
CA ILE A 891 -23.84 13.11 -15.37
C ILE A 891 -23.81 11.60 -15.50
N ASN A 892 -24.69 11.03 -16.33
CA ASN A 892 -24.75 9.59 -16.62
C ASN A 892 -24.85 8.70 -15.36
N GLY A 893 -25.61 9.14 -14.35
CA GLY A 893 -25.78 8.39 -13.09
C GLY A 893 -24.70 8.62 -12.04
N VAL A 894 -23.57 9.23 -12.40
CA VAL A 894 -22.48 9.59 -11.48
C VAL A 894 -22.75 10.97 -10.89
N LEU A 895 -22.75 11.08 -9.55
CA LEU A 895 -22.90 12.33 -8.83
C LEU A 895 -21.52 12.99 -8.65
N TYR A 896 -21.33 14.16 -9.22
CA TYR A 896 -20.14 14.98 -9.03
C TYR A 896 -20.45 16.04 -7.98
N GLU A 897 -19.70 16.05 -6.88
CA GLU A 897 -19.81 17.06 -5.81
C GLU A 897 -18.61 18.02 -5.90
N LEU A 898 -18.90 19.31 -5.95
CA LEU A 898 -17.88 20.36 -5.98
C LEU A 898 -17.40 20.64 -4.57
N ASN A 899 -16.12 20.36 -4.31
CA ASN A 899 -15.43 20.76 -3.07
C ASN A 899 -15.15 22.26 -3.07
N ALA A 900 -16.19 23.07 -2.88
CA ALA A 900 -16.11 24.52 -2.71
C ALA A 900 -16.52 24.91 -1.28
N PRO A 901 -15.79 25.83 -0.60
CA PRO A 901 -16.15 26.29 0.74
C PRO A 901 -17.60 26.75 0.81
N VAL A 902 -18.33 26.34 1.84
CA VAL A 902 -19.75 26.69 2.05
C VAL A 902 -19.97 28.21 2.09
N SER A 903 -18.93 28.97 2.47
CA SER A 903 -18.93 30.44 2.54
C SER A 903 -18.86 31.16 1.19
N MET A 904 -18.52 30.47 0.09
CA MET A 904 -18.46 31.08 -1.24
C MET A 904 -19.87 31.28 -1.80
N SER A 905 -20.17 32.40 -2.47
CA SER A 905 -21.49 32.61 -3.10
C SER A 905 -21.63 31.87 -4.44
N ASP A 906 -22.87 31.59 -4.85
CA ASP A 906 -23.16 30.97 -6.16
C ASP A 906 -22.67 31.82 -7.33
N GLY A 907 -22.70 33.15 -7.18
CA GLY A 907 -22.19 34.10 -8.18
C GLY A 907 -20.67 34.02 -8.33
N GLU A 908 -19.94 33.93 -7.23
CA GLU A 908 -18.48 33.73 -7.24
C GLU A 908 -18.09 32.37 -7.82
N LEU A 909 -18.79 31.30 -7.42
CA LEU A 909 -18.53 29.96 -7.93
C LEU A 909 -18.85 29.86 -9.44
N THR A 910 -19.95 30.48 -9.89
CA THR A 910 -20.30 30.62 -11.32
C THR A 910 -19.19 31.33 -12.09
N ARG A 911 -18.64 32.42 -11.53
CA ARG A 911 -17.55 33.17 -12.16
C ARG A 911 -16.29 32.32 -12.32
N ILE A 912 -15.87 31.62 -11.26
CA ILE A 912 -14.67 30.77 -11.28
C ILE A 912 -14.81 29.65 -12.30
N ILE A 913 -15.90 28.88 -12.24
CA ILE A 913 -16.12 27.75 -13.16
C ILE A 913 -16.18 28.24 -14.62
N SER A 914 -16.85 29.37 -14.88
CA SER A 914 -16.95 29.93 -16.24
C SER A 914 -15.60 30.37 -16.82
N LEU A 915 -14.65 30.78 -15.97
CA LEU A 915 -13.29 31.18 -16.38
C LEU A 915 -12.34 29.99 -16.53
N GLU A 916 -12.50 28.94 -15.73
CA GLU A 916 -11.72 27.70 -15.81
C GLU A 916 -12.19 26.77 -16.94
N MET A 917 -13.47 26.82 -17.32
CA MET A 917 -14.04 25.99 -18.39
C MET A 917 -13.27 26.09 -19.74
N PRO A 918 -12.95 27.29 -20.26
CA PRO A 918 -12.09 27.41 -21.44
C PRO A 918 -10.68 26.83 -21.26
N VAL A 919 -10.10 26.90 -20.06
CA VAL A 919 -8.79 26.30 -19.77
C VAL A 919 -8.87 24.77 -19.87
N GLY A 920 -9.91 24.17 -19.27
CA GLY A 920 -10.18 22.74 -19.40
C GLY A 920 -10.39 22.29 -20.85
N ILE A 921 -11.23 23.00 -21.61
CA ILE A 921 -11.50 22.65 -23.03
C ILE A 921 -10.25 22.83 -23.90
N THR A 922 -9.46 23.89 -23.70
CA THR A 922 -8.21 24.05 -24.46
C THR A 922 -7.18 22.98 -24.16
N ARG A 923 -7.12 22.47 -22.91
CA ARG A 923 -6.34 21.27 -22.57
C ARG A 923 -6.83 20.03 -23.32
N MET A 924 -8.16 19.82 -23.43
CA MET A 924 -8.73 18.71 -24.21
C MET A 924 -8.41 18.82 -25.71
N ILE A 925 -8.47 20.03 -26.27
CA ILE A 925 -8.07 20.30 -27.66
C ILE A 925 -6.58 19.98 -27.85
N SER A 926 -5.73 20.43 -26.93
CA SER A 926 -4.28 20.13 -26.97
C SER A 926 -4.02 18.62 -26.98
N GLY A 927 -4.70 17.85 -26.12
CA GLY A 927 -4.55 16.38 -26.08
C GLY A 927 -5.04 15.66 -27.34
N THR A 928 -6.06 16.17 -28.03
CA THR A 928 -6.73 15.45 -29.14
C THR A 928 -6.34 15.93 -30.53
N LEU A 929 -6.13 17.24 -30.71
CA LEU A 929 -5.77 17.89 -31.98
C LEU A 929 -4.30 18.34 -32.02
N GLY A 930 -3.66 18.52 -30.85
CA GLY A 930 -2.33 19.12 -30.76
C GLY A 930 -1.24 18.32 -31.46
N THR A 931 -0.56 18.99 -32.40
CA THR A 931 0.69 18.54 -33.03
C THR A 931 1.43 19.74 -33.63
N GLU A 932 2.75 19.75 -33.52
CA GLU A 932 3.61 20.78 -34.12
C GLU A 932 3.44 20.84 -35.66
N LYS A 933 2.97 19.75 -36.27
CA LYS A 933 2.74 19.67 -37.73
C LYS A 933 1.63 20.58 -38.24
N LEU A 934 0.78 21.11 -37.34
CA LEU A 934 -0.25 22.09 -37.67
C LEU A 934 0.25 23.55 -37.58
N GLU A 935 1.52 23.80 -37.26
CA GLU A 935 2.06 25.15 -37.04
C GLU A 935 1.69 26.11 -38.19
N LYS A 936 1.84 25.67 -39.44
CA LYS A 936 1.49 26.49 -40.61
C LYS A 936 0.01 26.91 -40.62
N GLN A 937 -0.90 25.96 -40.37
CA GLN A 937 -2.34 26.23 -40.37
C GLN A 937 -2.77 27.08 -39.16
N LEU A 938 -2.05 26.97 -38.05
CA LEU A 938 -2.32 27.73 -36.82
C LEU A 938 -1.79 29.17 -36.89
N VAL A 939 -0.62 29.39 -37.50
CA VAL A 939 0.07 30.69 -37.49
C VAL A 939 -0.25 31.54 -38.73
N GLU A 940 -0.47 30.93 -39.89
CA GLU A 940 -0.78 31.66 -41.13
C GLU A 940 -2.30 31.85 -41.29
N PRO A 941 -2.82 33.09 -41.18
CA PRO A 941 -4.25 33.35 -41.27
C PRO A 941 -4.81 33.15 -42.68
N GLU A 942 -6.10 32.78 -42.76
CA GLU A 942 -6.86 32.80 -44.01
C GLU A 942 -7.29 34.23 -44.37
N LEU A 943 -7.56 34.47 -45.66
CA LEU A 943 -8.01 35.77 -46.18
C LEU A 943 -9.32 36.27 -45.54
N ASP A 944 -10.10 35.40 -44.87
CA ASP A 944 -11.40 35.70 -44.24
C ASP A 944 -11.35 35.96 -42.72
N ALA A 945 -10.17 35.87 -42.09
CA ALA A 945 -10.03 35.78 -40.63
C ALA A 945 -10.73 36.88 -39.81
N ALA A 946 -10.97 38.06 -40.40
CA ALA A 946 -11.73 39.16 -39.77
C ALA A 946 -13.22 38.85 -39.55
N SER A 947 -13.77 37.84 -40.21
CA SER A 947 -15.19 37.44 -40.14
C SER A 947 -15.44 36.24 -39.20
N GLN A 948 -14.38 35.66 -38.65
CA GLN A 948 -14.49 34.49 -37.76
C GLN A 948 -14.90 34.88 -36.33
N PRO A 949 -15.62 34.01 -35.60
CA PRO A 949 -15.95 34.24 -34.21
C PRO A 949 -14.71 34.44 -33.31
N LEU A 950 -14.74 35.42 -32.40
CA LEU A 950 -13.61 35.72 -31.49
C LEU A 950 -13.17 34.52 -30.63
N ILE A 951 -14.05 33.56 -30.36
CA ILE A 951 -13.71 32.33 -29.64
C ILE A 951 -12.66 31.49 -30.38
N PHE A 952 -12.65 31.52 -31.72
CA PHE A 952 -11.65 30.77 -32.50
C PHE A 952 -10.24 31.30 -32.24
N GLU A 953 -10.10 32.62 -32.05
CA GLU A 953 -8.82 33.24 -31.69
C GLU A 953 -8.30 32.73 -30.34
N LEU A 954 -9.17 32.62 -29.34
CA LEU A 954 -8.83 32.05 -28.03
C LEU A 954 -8.36 30.59 -28.16
N LEU A 955 -9.15 29.73 -28.83
CA LEU A 955 -8.84 28.30 -28.94
C LEU A 955 -7.54 28.06 -29.72
N ARG A 956 -7.36 28.77 -30.85
CA ARG A 956 -6.16 28.70 -31.68
C ARG A 956 -4.92 29.15 -30.92
N THR A 957 -4.99 30.30 -30.26
CA THR A 957 -3.85 30.85 -29.51
C THR A 957 -3.50 29.99 -28.29
N ALA A 958 -4.50 29.45 -27.59
CA ALA A 958 -4.26 28.51 -26.50
C ALA A 958 -3.54 27.24 -26.99
N LEU A 959 -3.93 26.70 -28.15
CA LEU A 959 -3.28 25.53 -28.75
C LEU A 959 -1.82 25.82 -29.14
N ILE A 960 -1.55 26.98 -29.76
CA ILE A 960 -0.18 27.43 -30.08
C ILE A 960 0.68 27.46 -28.81
N ALA A 961 0.13 28.01 -27.72
CA ALA A 961 0.84 28.13 -26.45
C ALA A 961 1.05 26.78 -25.75
N ASP A 962 0.06 25.88 -25.79
CA ASP A 962 0.17 24.53 -25.22
C ASP A 962 1.21 23.66 -25.95
N LEU A 963 1.35 23.85 -27.27
CA LEU A 963 2.36 23.23 -28.14
C LEU A 963 3.74 23.89 -28.02
N ARG A 964 3.87 24.98 -27.26
CA ARG A 964 5.12 25.73 -27.06
C ARG A 964 5.79 26.18 -28.38
N LEU A 965 5.00 26.47 -29.40
CA LEU A 965 5.52 26.89 -30.71
C LEU A 965 6.29 28.21 -30.61
N SER A 966 7.22 28.43 -31.54
CA SER A 966 8.02 29.67 -31.61
C SER A 966 7.14 30.93 -31.70
N ALA A 967 5.96 30.82 -32.31
CA ALA A 967 4.98 31.88 -32.45
C ALA A 967 4.23 32.24 -31.15
N THR A 968 4.36 31.45 -30.07
CA THR A 968 3.62 31.64 -28.81
C THR A 968 3.63 33.08 -28.27
N PRO A 969 4.77 33.78 -28.17
CA PRO A 969 4.78 35.13 -27.62
C PRO A 969 3.98 36.12 -28.45
N HIS A 970 4.06 36.00 -29.78
CA HIS A 970 3.36 36.89 -30.70
C HIS A 970 1.86 36.58 -30.76
N ALA A 971 1.49 35.30 -30.77
CA ALA A 971 0.09 34.86 -30.75
C ALA A 971 -0.62 35.34 -29.48
N LEU A 972 -0.02 35.12 -28.30
CA LEU A 972 -0.58 35.59 -27.02
C LEU A 972 -0.72 37.10 -26.95
N ALA A 973 0.30 37.85 -27.41
CA ALA A 973 0.25 39.31 -27.43
C ALA A 973 -0.86 39.85 -28.36
N THR A 974 -1.02 39.22 -29.53
CA THR A 974 -2.04 39.60 -30.52
C THR A 974 -3.44 39.25 -30.02
N ALA A 975 -3.65 38.05 -29.48
CA ALA A 975 -4.94 37.63 -28.94
C ALA A 975 -5.39 38.50 -27.76
N LEU A 976 -4.49 38.92 -26.86
CA LEU A 976 -4.80 39.85 -25.77
C LEU A 976 -5.31 41.22 -26.26
N ASP A 977 -4.96 41.62 -27.48
CA ASP A 977 -5.43 42.84 -28.13
C ASP A 977 -6.72 42.64 -28.91
N VAL A 978 -6.80 41.59 -29.75
CA VAL A 978 -7.99 41.23 -30.54
C VAL A 978 -9.19 40.98 -29.63
N LEU A 979 -8.98 40.30 -28.49
CA LEU A 979 -10.03 39.99 -27.52
C LEU A 979 -10.40 41.19 -26.64
N ARG A 980 -9.84 42.39 -26.84
CA ARG A 980 -10.18 43.60 -26.04
C ARG A 980 -11.68 43.91 -26.04
N ASN A 981 -12.38 43.60 -27.12
CA ASN A 981 -13.82 43.82 -27.27
C ASN A 981 -14.69 42.71 -26.65
N SER A 982 -14.07 41.67 -26.07
CA SER A 982 -14.74 40.60 -25.34
C SER A 982 -14.11 40.46 -23.95
N PRO A 983 -14.67 41.12 -22.91
CA PRO A 983 -14.12 41.07 -21.55
C PRO A 983 -13.96 39.63 -21.03
N TYR A 984 -14.96 38.77 -21.28
CA TYR A 984 -14.94 37.37 -20.88
C TYR A 984 -13.79 36.57 -21.54
N LEU A 985 -13.68 36.60 -22.87
CA LEU A 985 -12.64 35.82 -23.57
C LEU A 985 -11.24 36.32 -23.24
N ARG A 986 -11.08 37.64 -23.05
CA ARG A 986 -9.80 38.22 -22.62
C ARG A 986 -9.42 37.77 -21.21
N GLU A 987 -10.37 37.72 -20.29
CA GLU A 987 -10.15 37.21 -18.93
C GLU A 987 -9.84 35.70 -18.92
N ALA A 988 -10.54 34.91 -19.73
CA ALA A 988 -10.25 33.49 -19.92
C ALA A 988 -8.84 33.24 -20.49
N LEU A 989 -8.38 34.07 -21.44
CA LEU A 989 -7.01 34.01 -21.95
C LEU A 989 -5.98 34.31 -20.86
N ILE A 990 -6.26 35.27 -19.99
CA ILE A 990 -5.38 35.59 -18.84
C ILE A 990 -5.29 34.40 -17.88
N MET A 991 -6.41 33.74 -17.58
CA MET A 991 -6.42 32.50 -16.79
C MET A 991 -5.59 31.39 -17.47
N LYS A 992 -5.70 31.23 -18.79
CA LYS A 992 -4.86 30.27 -19.53
C LYS A 992 -3.37 30.59 -19.41
N ILE A 993 -2.97 31.87 -19.49
CA ILE A 993 -1.58 32.30 -19.32
C ILE A 993 -1.10 32.02 -17.88
N ALA A 994 -1.97 32.25 -16.88
CA ALA A 994 -1.68 31.96 -15.49
C ALA A 994 -1.48 30.46 -15.25
N ASP A 995 -2.33 29.62 -15.84
CA ASP A 995 -2.20 28.16 -15.80
C ASP A 995 -0.88 27.67 -16.41
N LEU A 996 -0.53 28.18 -17.59
CA LEU A 996 0.74 27.86 -18.26
C LEU A 996 1.96 28.27 -17.41
N ARG A 997 1.87 29.37 -16.67
CA ARG A 997 2.93 29.82 -15.77
C ARG A 997 3.00 28.99 -14.49
N ARG A 998 1.84 28.64 -13.89
CA ARG A 998 1.74 27.80 -12.69
C ARG A 998 2.43 26.44 -12.90
N MET A 999 2.21 25.84 -14.07
CA MET A 999 2.77 24.55 -14.48
C MET A 999 4.18 24.64 -15.10
N ASP A 1000 4.81 25.81 -15.12
CA ASP A 1000 6.12 26.05 -15.75
C ASP A 1000 6.19 25.64 -17.24
N ARG A 1001 5.07 25.78 -17.97
CA ARG A 1001 4.93 25.40 -19.39
C ARG A 1001 5.22 26.53 -20.37
N ILE A 1002 5.42 27.77 -19.88
CA ILE A 1002 5.80 28.93 -20.69
C ILE A 1002 7.25 29.32 -20.42
N ALA A 1003 8.06 29.38 -21.48
CA ALA A 1003 9.46 29.75 -21.34
C ALA A 1003 9.63 31.19 -20.82
N GLU A 1004 10.58 31.40 -19.91
CA GLU A 1004 10.88 32.72 -19.34
C GLU A 1004 11.13 33.83 -20.40
N PRO A 1005 11.82 33.57 -21.53
CA PRO A 1005 11.94 34.57 -22.60
C PRO A 1005 10.60 34.93 -23.24
N HIS A 1006 9.68 33.96 -23.39
CA HIS A 1006 8.34 34.20 -23.92
C HIS A 1006 7.52 35.06 -22.96
N LEU A 1007 7.61 34.79 -21.65
CA LEU A 1007 6.94 35.56 -20.60
C LEU A 1007 7.37 37.04 -20.62
N LYS A 1008 8.67 37.30 -20.78
CA LYS A 1008 9.20 38.68 -20.89
C LYS A 1008 8.62 39.45 -22.07
N THR A 1009 8.45 38.79 -23.21
CA THR A 1009 7.88 39.39 -24.43
C THR A 1009 6.40 39.75 -24.25
N ILE A 1010 5.64 38.91 -23.53
CA ILE A 1010 4.20 39.14 -23.31
C ILE A 1010 3.87 39.97 -22.05
N ALA A 1011 4.86 40.29 -21.21
CA ALA A 1011 4.64 40.95 -19.92
C ALA A 1011 3.91 42.30 -20.04
N SER A 1012 4.25 43.14 -21.03
CA SER A 1012 3.61 44.45 -21.23
C SER A 1012 2.18 44.35 -21.75
N PRO A 1013 1.87 43.53 -22.79
CA PRO A 1013 0.50 43.20 -23.17
C PRO A 1013 -0.34 42.63 -22.02
N LEU A 1014 0.20 41.66 -21.27
CA LEU A 1014 -0.48 41.01 -20.14
C LEU A 1014 -0.78 42.00 -19.01
N ALA A 1015 0.20 42.81 -18.61
CA ALA A 1015 0.01 43.85 -17.60
C ALA A 1015 -1.01 44.91 -18.03
N GLY A 1016 -1.05 45.24 -19.33
CA GLY A 1016 -2.09 46.11 -19.89
C GLY A 1016 -3.48 45.50 -19.79
N ALA A 1017 -3.62 44.21 -20.08
CA ALA A 1017 -4.89 43.51 -19.98
C ALA A 1017 -5.39 43.37 -18.54
N LEU A 1018 -4.51 43.06 -17.58
CA LEU A 1018 -4.82 43.05 -16.14
C LEU A 1018 -5.25 44.44 -15.65
N ALA A 1019 -4.58 45.51 -16.10
CA ALA A 1019 -4.94 46.87 -15.75
C ALA A 1019 -6.31 47.28 -16.33
N ASP A 1020 -6.64 46.84 -17.54
CA ASP A 1020 -7.95 47.09 -18.16
C ASP A 1020 -9.09 46.36 -17.41
N LEU A 1021 -8.87 45.15 -16.92
CA LEU A 1021 -9.85 44.40 -16.11
C LEU A 1021 -10.19 45.12 -14.79
N LYS A 1022 -9.20 45.76 -14.17
CA LYS A 1022 -9.39 46.54 -12.93
C LYS A 1022 -10.19 47.85 -13.16
N GLY A 1023 -10.23 48.33 -14.40
CA GLY A 1023 -10.95 49.54 -14.78
C GLY A 1023 -10.34 50.85 -14.26
N GLY A 1024 -11.11 51.94 -14.32
CA GLY A 1024 -10.71 53.26 -13.82
C GLY A 1024 -10.16 54.23 -14.88
N SER A 1025 -9.72 55.41 -14.41
CA SER A 1025 -9.19 56.47 -15.30
C SER A 1025 -7.90 56.03 -16.00
N LYS A 1026 -7.53 56.68 -17.11
CA LYS A 1026 -6.28 56.37 -17.84
C LYS A 1026 -5.06 56.35 -16.92
N LYS A 1027 -4.98 57.29 -15.98
CA LYS A 1027 -3.91 57.37 -14.98
C LYS A 1027 -3.89 56.15 -14.04
N VAL A 1028 -5.05 55.71 -13.56
CA VAL A 1028 -5.18 54.52 -12.68
C VAL A 1028 -4.75 53.25 -13.41
N ARG A 1029 -5.12 53.10 -14.68
CA ARG A 1029 -4.70 51.96 -15.52
C ARG A 1029 -3.20 51.98 -15.82
N ASP A 1030 -2.62 53.15 -16.11
CA ASP A 1030 -1.18 53.29 -16.34
C ASP A 1030 -0.35 53.00 -15.08
N ASP A 1031 -0.86 53.35 -13.90
CA ASP A 1031 -0.24 53.05 -12.60
C ASP A 1031 -0.37 51.56 -12.25
N GLU A 1032 -1.54 50.95 -12.47
CA GLU A 1032 -1.74 49.50 -12.28
C GLU A 1032 -0.88 48.68 -13.25
N LYS A 1033 -0.78 49.08 -14.52
CA LYS A 1033 0.10 48.42 -15.50
C LYS A 1033 1.55 48.43 -15.04
N ARG A 1034 2.03 49.57 -14.49
CA ARG A 1034 3.39 49.68 -13.92
C ARG A 1034 3.57 48.78 -12.69
N ARG A 1035 2.56 48.70 -11.82
CA ARG A 1035 2.56 47.80 -10.65
C ARG A 1035 2.65 46.33 -11.07
N GLN A 1036 1.82 45.89 -12.03
CA GLN A 1036 1.83 44.52 -12.53
C GLN A 1036 3.15 44.18 -13.24
N MET A 1037 3.69 45.09 -14.06
CA MET A 1037 5.02 44.92 -14.66
C MET A 1037 6.15 44.73 -13.63
N THR A 1038 6.07 45.45 -12.51
CA THR A 1038 7.05 45.35 -11.41
C THR A 1038 6.91 44.03 -10.68
N LYS A 1039 5.68 43.58 -10.44
CA LYS A 1039 5.35 42.29 -9.83
C LYS A 1039 5.89 41.12 -10.67
N LEU A 1040 5.56 41.08 -11.96
CA LEU A 1040 6.05 40.07 -12.91
C LEU A 1040 7.59 40.00 -12.95
N ARG A 1041 8.28 41.15 -12.86
CA ARG A 1041 9.74 41.23 -12.87
C ARG A 1041 10.39 40.74 -11.57
N ASN A 1042 9.83 41.11 -10.41
CA ASN A 1042 10.36 40.72 -9.09
C ASN A 1042 10.19 39.21 -8.84
N GLU A 1043 9.07 38.64 -9.29
CA GLU A 1043 8.79 37.21 -9.19
C GLU A 1043 9.74 36.37 -10.06
N GLY A 1044 10.02 36.80 -11.30
CA GLY A 1044 11.01 36.14 -12.17
C GLY A 1044 12.44 36.13 -11.58
N LEU A 1045 12.79 37.16 -10.80
CA LEU A 1045 14.06 37.23 -10.06
C LEU A 1045 14.12 36.23 -8.90
N MET A 1046 13.04 36.13 -8.10
CA MET A 1046 12.91 35.16 -7.01
C MET A 1046 12.99 33.71 -7.50
N LEU A 1047 12.35 33.42 -8.64
CA LEU A 1047 12.42 32.11 -9.31
C LEU A 1047 13.84 31.73 -9.75
N ARG A 1048 14.59 32.69 -10.29
CA ARG A 1048 15.98 32.46 -10.69
C ARG A 1048 16.88 32.15 -9.50
N ILE A 1049 16.62 32.78 -8.35
CA ILE A 1049 17.33 32.50 -7.08
C ILE A 1049 16.96 31.10 -6.56
N LYS A 1050 15.68 30.72 -6.60
CA LYS A 1050 15.22 29.39 -6.17
C LYS A 1050 15.83 28.27 -7.03
N ARG A 1051 15.79 28.41 -8.37
CA ARG A 1051 16.40 27.44 -9.31
C ARG A 1051 17.93 27.31 -9.19
N LEU A 1052 18.62 28.32 -8.69
CA LEU A 1052 20.06 28.23 -8.40
C LEU A 1052 20.32 27.48 -7.09
N ARG A 1053 19.39 27.56 -6.14
CA ARG A 1053 19.48 26.91 -4.83
C ARG A 1053 19.09 25.42 -4.86
N ASP A 1054 18.23 25.03 -5.80
CA ASP A 1054 17.81 23.63 -6.01
C ASP A 1054 18.79 22.83 -6.90
N LYS A 1055 19.85 23.48 -7.42
CA LYS A 1055 20.91 22.84 -8.23
C LYS A 1055 22.21 22.57 -7.45
N ASP A 1056 22.30 23.07 -6.22
CA ASP A 1056 23.36 22.79 -5.24
C ASP A 1056 22.84 21.78 -4.22
#